data_AF-A0AAX7UXB4-F1
#
_entry.id   AF-A0AAX7UXB4-F1
#
_cell.length_a   1.000
_cell.length_b   1.000
_cell.length_c   1.000
_cell.angle_alpha   90.00
_cell.angle_beta   90.00
_cell.angle_gamma   90.00
#
_symmetry.space_group_name_H-M   'P 1'
#
loop_
_entity.id
_entity.type
_entity.pdbx_description
1 polymer ?
#
loop_
_entity_poly.entity_id
_entity_poly.type
_entity_poly.pdbx_seq_one_letter_code
_entity_poly.pdbx_strand_id
1 'polypeptide(L)'
;MLKLSTVGSGSTNNGSGWKSAIVRRGQEKCMRFNPDATVWVAKQRILCTLNQSLKDVLNYGLFQPASNGREGKFLDEERILREYPQPISKGVPALEFRYKSRVYRQPNVDEKQIAKLHTKANLRKFMDLVQHNQVDKVAKMLERGFDPNYHDSDTGESPLTFAAHLDNAGEIIKVLKNGGAHLDFRAKDGMTALHKAARSKNQIILTTLLELGASPDYKDSRGLTPLYHSVVVGGDPGCCELLLNHHASVCCQDENGWHEVHQACRHGHVQHLEHLLFYGADMGAQNASGNAALHICALYNQDNCARVLLVRGADKEVKNYNSQSPFQVAIIAGNFELAELIKNHKESDIVPFREAPAYSKRRRGPSSGDAPRVLLRSNSDNNLTVSQYQQQQHGSPGNWAPHLQQHQHAQHQSHRAPQQGHSQPGSSALHRSLSPHPSSRGEAVGTRRKLYSAVPGRHFVVVRSYTAQAEGEINLYKGDRVKVLSIGEGGFWEGSARGQVGWFPADCVEEIPAKATEERNCKRKLFRHYTVGSYDSFDASSDCVVDEKTVVLQKKENEGFGFVLRGAKADTPIEEFTPTPAFPALQYLESVDEGGVAWQAGLRTGDFLIEVNQENVVKVGHRQVVNMIRQGGNRLLIKVVTVSRNLDPEDTARKKGTETENGCQSCLDMDSRI
;
A
#
# COMPACT_ATOMS: atom_id res chain seq x y z
N MET A 1 13.07 -8.67 46.98
CA MET A 1 13.85 -7.45 47.30
C MET A 1 15.29 -7.88 47.51
N LEU A 2 16.24 -7.29 46.80
CA LEU A 2 17.70 -7.31 47.06
C LEU A 2 18.37 -6.27 46.13
N LYS A 3 19.65 -5.95 46.33
CA LYS A 3 20.37 -4.83 45.67
C LYS A 3 21.80 -5.20 45.30
N LEU A 4 22.25 -4.65 44.16
CA LEU A 4 23.63 -4.27 43.81
C LEU A 4 24.74 -5.34 43.89
N SER A 5 25.45 -5.49 42.77
CA SER A 5 26.91 -5.72 42.78
C SER A 5 27.58 -4.85 41.71
N THR A 6 28.87 -4.56 41.88
CA THR A 6 29.63 -3.64 41.03
C THR A 6 30.28 -4.34 39.84
N VAL A 7 30.34 -3.65 38.70
CA VAL A 7 31.36 -3.92 37.67
C VAL A 7 32.16 -2.63 37.50
N GLY A 8 33.48 -2.73 37.71
CA GLY A 8 34.38 -1.60 37.89
C GLY A 8 34.63 -0.75 36.63
N SER A 9 35.47 0.26 36.82
CA SER A 9 35.97 1.15 35.79
C SER A 9 36.91 0.43 34.82
N GLY A 10 36.39 0.01 33.66
CA GLY A 10 37.17 -0.32 32.48
C GLY A 10 37.10 0.83 31.47
N SER A 11 38.23 1.48 31.19
CA SER A 11 38.31 2.65 30.31
C SER A 11 38.60 2.26 28.86
N THR A 12 37.60 2.39 27.98
CA THR A 12 37.78 2.49 26.52
C THR A 12 36.81 3.53 25.94
N ASN A 13 37.24 4.19 24.87
CA ASN A 13 36.60 5.39 24.34
C ASN A 13 35.27 5.14 23.61
N ASN A 14 34.50 6.24 23.45
CA ASN A 14 33.36 6.43 22.54
C ASN A 14 32.17 5.45 22.65
N GLY A 15 31.10 5.93 23.29
CA GLY A 15 29.75 5.36 23.13
C GLY A 15 28.80 5.71 24.28
N SER A 16 27.89 6.65 24.05
CA SER A 16 26.90 7.21 25.00
C SER A 16 25.74 6.26 25.38
N GLY A 17 26.00 4.95 25.50
CA GLY A 17 24.99 3.94 25.83
C GLY A 17 24.71 3.84 27.33
N TRP A 18 23.43 3.91 27.72
CA TRP A 18 23.00 3.72 29.12
C TRP A 18 23.16 2.24 29.52
N LYS A 19 23.70 1.99 30.73
CA LYS A 19 23.59 0.69 31.38
C LYS A 19 22.31 0.67 32.20
N SER A 20 21.50 -0.39 32.07
CA SER A 20 20.37 -0.67 32.96
C SER A 20 20.54 -2.07 33.54
N ALA A 21 20.31 -2.20 34.84
CA ALA A 21 19.89 -3.48 35.42
C ALA A 21 18.48 -3.80 34.90
N ILE A 22 18.23 -5.09 34.65
CA ILE A 22 16.92 -5.63 34.33
C ILE A 22 16.59 -6.69 35.36
N VAL A 23 15.58 -6.42 36.19
CA VAL A 23 15.14 -7.37 37.22
C VAL A 23 13.93 -8.15 36.70
N ARG A 24 14.05 -9.48 36.72
CA ARG A 24 12.96 -10.44 36.65
C ARG A 24 12.90 -11.19 37.98
N ARG A 25 11.76 -11.78 38.37
CA ARG A 25 11.63 -12.55 39.62
C ARG A 25 12.74 -13.62 39.73
N GLY A 26 13.74 -13.38 40.58
CA GLY A 26 14.87 -14.28 40.84
C GLY A 26 16.15 -14.07 40.02
N GLN A 27 16.18 -13.20 38.99
CA GLN A 27 17.36 -12.97 38.15
C GLN A 27 17.51 -11.49 37.76
N GLU A 28 18.72 -10.96 37.90
CA GLU A 28 19.13 -9.63 37.44
C GLU A 28 20.12 -9.75 36.27
N LYS A 29 19.91 -8.99 35.19
CA LYS A 29 20.82 -8.95 34.03
C LYS A 29 21.15 -7.51 33.67
N CYS A 30 22.43 -7.14 33.72
CA CYS A 30 22.89 -5.83 33.25
C CYS A 30 22.96 -5.80 31.72
N MET A 31 22.34 -4.81 31.09
CA MET A 31 22.35 -4.61 29.63
C MET A 31 22.65 -3.16 29.26
N ARG A 32 23.31 -2.96 28.11
CA ARG A 32 23.59 -1.63 27.54
C ARG A 32 22.57 -1.32 26.45
N PHE A 33 21.91 -0.17 26.56
CA PHE A 33 20.89 0.30 25.63
C PHE A 33 21.36 1.57 24.90
N ASN A 34 20.83 1.77 23.68
CA ASN A 34 20.93 3.04 22.98
C ASN A 34 19.83 3.98 23.51
N PRO A 35 20.15 5.15 24.10
CA PRO A 35 19.13 6.05 24.64
C PRO A 35 18.26 6.72 23.56
N ASP A 36 18.78 6.80 22.34
CA ASP A 36 18.11 7.35 21.15
C ASP A 36 17.17 6.35 20.47
N ALA A 37 17.22 5.07 20.88
CA ALA A 37 16.32 4.05 20.37
C ALA A 37 14.99 4.02 21.14
N THR A 38 13.93 3.52 20.48
CA THR A 38 12.62 3.34 21.12
C THR A 38 12.63 2.25 22.18
N VAL A 39 11.66 2.34 23.10
CA VAL A 39 11.38 1.31 24.12
C VAL A 39 11.09 -0.05 23.47
N TRP A 40 10.48 -0.08 22.28
CA TRP A 40 10.29 -1.28 21.46
C TRP A 40 11.62 -1.92 21.05
N VAL A 41 12.57 -1.15 20.51
CA VAL A 41 13.91 -1.67 20.16
C VAL A 41 14.66 -2.17 21.41
N ALA A 42 14.50 -1.49 22.54
CA ALA A 42 15.03 -1.96 23.82
C ALA A 42 14.39 -3.28 24.26
N LYS A 43 13.06 -3.41 24.18
CA LYS A 43 12.30 -4.64 24.44
C LYS A 43 12.78 -5.78 23.53
N GLN A 44 12.89 -5.57 22.22
CA GLN A 44 13.36 -6.60 21.30
C GLN A 44 14.76 -7.11 21.65
N ARG A 45 15.69 -6.19 21.97
CA ARG A 45 17.04 -6.57 22.44
C ARG A 45 17.00 -7.44 23.70
N ILE A 46 16.07 -7.18 24.63
CA ILE A 46 15.88 -8.00 25.84
C ILE A 46 15.40 -9.40 25.46
N LEU A 47 14.41 -9.50 24.57
CA LEU A 47 13.87 -10.78 24.13
C LEU A 47 14.94 -11.67 23.48
N CYS A 48 15.73 -11.13 22.54
CA CYS A 48 16.88 -11.83 21.95
C CYS A 48 17.96 -12.22 22.97
N THR A 49 17.98 -11.59 24.15
CA THR A 49 18.98 -11.81 25.22
C THR A 49 18.46 -12.73 26.34
N LEU A 50 17.20 -13.18 26.27
CA LEU A 50 16.57 -14.08 27.22
C LEU A 50 16.46 -15.50 26.64
N ASN A 51 17.50 -16.33 26.81
CA ASN A 51 17.55 -17.74 26.41
C ASN A 51 16.57 -18.67 27.17
N GLN A 52 15.44 -18.16 27.66
CA GLN A 52 14.40 -18.92 28.36
C GLN A 52 13.06 -18.70 27.64
N SER A 53 12.30 -19.77 27.45
CA SER A 53 10.97 -19.73 26.83
C SER A 53 9.95 -19.01 27.72
N LEU A 54 9.90 -17.67 27.59
CA LEU A 54 8.76 -16.89 28.05
C LEU A 54 7.50 -17.32 27.29
N LYS A 55 6.42 -17.59 28.01
CA LYS A 55 5.07 -17.67 27.42
C LYS A 55 4.53 -16.24 27.29
N ASP A 56 3.78 -15.99 26.21
CA ASP A 56 3.23 -14.68 25.87
C ASP A 56 4.25 -13.53 25.93
N VAL A 57 5.28 -13.67 25.10
CA VAL A 57 6.45 -12.80 25.06
C VAL A 57 6.08 -11.33 24.78
N LEU A 58 5.06 -11.10 23.95
CA LEU A 58 4.69 -9.77 23.45
C LEU A 58 3.97 -8.93 24.52
N ASN A 59 3.33 -9.55 25.52
CA ASN A 59 2.73 -8.86 26.66
C ASN A 59 3.67 -8.65 27.85
N TYR A 60 4.98 -8.86 27.68
CA TYR A 60 5.97 -8.27 28.59
C TYR A 60 6.33 -6.84 28.15
N GLY A 61 6.59 -5.97 29.13
CA GLY A 61 6.98 -4.59 28.93
C GLY A 61 8.10 -4.16 29.89
N LEU A 62 8.80 -3.10 29.49
CA LEU A 62 9.70 -2.39 30.40
C LEU A 62 8.88 -1.57 31.39
N PHE A 63 9.16 -1.75 32.68
CA PHE A 63 8.49 -1.07 33.78
C PHE A 63 9.49 -0.22 34.57
N GLN A 64 9.17 1.05 34.80
CA GLN A 64 9.89 1.96 35.67
C GLN A 64 9.32 1.83 37.10
N PRO A 65 10.12 1.40 38.09
CA PRO A 65 9.67 1.31 39.48
C PRO A 65 9.27 2.68 40.06
N ALA A 66 8.34 2.65 41.02
CA ALA A 66 7.96 3.84 41.79
C ALA A 66 9.20 4.43 42.49
N SER A 67 9.43 5.72 42.31
CA SER A 67 10.65 6.39 42.77
C SER A 67 10.43 7.88 42.99
N ASN A 68 11.00 8.44 44.07
CA ASN A 68 10.90 9.85 44.44
C ASN A 68 9.47 10.44 44.37
N GLY A 69 8.49 9.70 44.90
CA GLY A 69 7.07 10.09 44.90
C GLY A 69 6.31 9.91 43.58
N ARG A 70 6.96 9.43 42.51
CA ARG A 70 6.30 9.07 41.25
C ARG A 70 5.78 7.63 41.30
N GLU A 71 4.55 7.41 40.83
CA GLU A 71 3.98 6.08 40.62
C GLU A 71 4.84 5.26 39.64
N GLY A 72 4.89 3.94 39.83
CA GLY A 72 5.53 3.03 38.89
C GLY A 72 4.66 2.85 37.64
N LYS A 73 5.28 2.75 36.46
CA LYS A 73 4.57 2.70 35.17
C LYS A 73 5.30 1.83 34.14
N PHE A 74 4.55 1.28 33.19
CA PHE A 74 5.15 0.78 31.95
C PHE A 74 5.65 1.94 31.09
N LEU A 75 6.68 1.69 30.29
CA LEU A 75 7.17 2.59 29.27
C LEU A 75 6.38 2.35 27.97
N ASP A 76 5.91 3.44 27.37
CA ASP A 76 5.28 3.52 26.04
C ASP A 76 6.24 2.98 24.96
N GLU A 77 5.83 1.97 24.20
CA GLU A 77 6.73 1.20 23.31
C GLU A 77 7.35 2.05 22.19
N GLU A 78 6.68 3.11 21.73
CA GLU A 78 7.14 3.94 20.61
C GLU A 78 7.98 5.17 21.03
N ARG A 79 8.10 5.46 22.34
CA ARG A 79 8.93 6.58 22.82
C ARG A 79 10.39 6.20 22.90
N ILE A 80 11.28 7.19 22.76
CA ILE A 80 12.73 7.00 22.94
C ILE A 80 13.07 6.80 24.42
N LEU A 81 14.06 5.94 24.72
CA LEU A 81 14.46 5.65 26.10
C LEU A 81 14.88 6.91 26.88
N ARG A 82 15.47 7.90 26.21
CA ARG A 82 15.89 9.17 26.84
C ARG A 82 14.73 9.98 27.45
N GLU A 83 13.47 9.79 27.01
CA GLU A 83 12.30 10.42 27.63
C GLU A 83 12.00 9.91 29.05
N TYR A 84 12.66 8.83 29.49
CA TYR A 84 12.50 8.21 30.80
C TYR A 84 13.75 8.39 31.68
N PRO A 85 14.05 9.63 32.12
CA PRO A 85 15.19 9.89 33.00
C PRO A 85 15.03 9.09 34.31
N GLN A 86 16.06 8.30 34.63
CA GLN A 86 16.11 7.50 35.85
C GLN A 86 16.78 8.26 37.00
N PRO A 87 16.48 7.91 38.26
CA PRO A 87 17.13 8.52 39.42
C PRO A 87 18.64 8.29 39.40
N ILE A 88 19.42 9.38 39.54
CA ILE A 88 20.91 9.37 39.50
C ILE A 88 21.51 8.85 40.83
N SER A 89 20.69 8.37 41.76
CA SER A 89 21.08 8.00 43.12
C SER A 89 21.89 6.69 43.18
N LYS A 90 23.23 6.80 43.22
CA LYS A 90 24.23 5.77 43.59
C LYS A 90 23.85 4.33 43.20
N GLY A 91 23.72 4.07 41.90
CA GLY A 91 23.49 2.75 41.35
C GLY A 91 23.45 2.76 39.83
N VAL A 92 23.37 1.57 39.22
CA VAL A 92 22.97 1.46 37.81
C VAL A 92 21.45 1.71 37.73
N PRO A 93 20.95 2.50 36.77
CA PRO A 93 19.52 2.59 36.45
C PRO A 93 18.86 1.20 36.40
N ALA A 94 17.62 1.08 36.90
CA ALA A 94 16.95 -0.20 37.07
C ALA A 94 15.54 -0.17 36.47
N LEU A 95 15.35 -0.92 35.39
CA LEU A 95 14.02 -1.26 34.88
C LEU A 95 13.68 -2.69 35.28
N GLU A 96 12.40 -2.97 35.37
CA GLU A 96 11.90 -4.34 35.57
C GLU A 96 11.27 -4.83 34.26
N PHE A 97 11.49 -6.08 33.90
CA PHE A 97 10.83 -6.68 32.74
C PHE A 97 9.64 -7.51 33.24
N ARG A 98 8.44 -6.90 33.18
CA ARG A 98 7.22 -7.40 33.81
C ARG A 98 6.18 -7.74 32.74
N TYR A 99 5.35 -8.75 33.04
CA TYR A 99 4.11 -8.98 32.29
C TYR A 99 3.15 -7.80 32.53
N LYS A 100 2.39 -7.40 31.50
CA LYS A 100 1.47 -6.27 31.50
C LYS A 100 0.16 -6.56 32.25
N SER A 101 0.25 -6.89 33.53
CA SER A 101 -0.90 -6.85 34.44
C SER A 101 -1.34 -5.40 34.70
N ARG A 102 -2.55 -5.21 35.23
CA ARG A 102 -3.04 -3.92 35.71
C ARG A 102 -2.08 -3.31 36.74
N VAL A 103 -1.85 -2.01 36.61
CA VAL A 103 -1.07 -1.23 37.58
C VAL A 103 -2.04 -0.59 38.58
N TYR A 104 -1.95 -0.97 39.84
CA TYR A 104 -2.79 -0.45 40.92
C TYR A 104 -2.10 0.73 41.60
N ARG A 105 -2.81 1.85 41.76
CA ARG A 105 -2.28 3.07 42.41
C ARG A 105 -2.28 3.01 43.95
N GLN A 106 -3.20 2.24 44.53
CA GLN A 106 -3.31 2.10 45.97
C GLN A 106 -2.22 1.12 46.47
N PRO A 107 -1.52 1.41 47.58
CA PRO A 107 -0.43 0.55 48.08
C PRO A 107 -0.94 -0.72 48.78
N ASN A 108 -2.18 -0.72 49.29
CA ASN A 108 -2.71 -1.75 50.19
C ASN A 108 -3.74 -2.64 49.47
N VAL A 109 -3.36 -3.23 48.34
CA VAL A 109 -4.23 -4.13 47.57
C VAL A 109 -4.15 -5.55 48.13
N ASP A 110 -5.29 -6.13 48.54
CA ASP A 110 -5.33 -7.53 48.98
C ASP A 110 -5.23 -8.48 47.77
N GLU A 111 -4.04 -9.04 47.57
CA GLU A 111 -3.77 -10.07 46.57
C GLU A 111 -4.71 -11.28 46.69
N LYS A 112 -5.21 -11.62 47.89
CA LYS A 112 -6.16 -12.73 48.10
C LYS A 112 -7.57 -12.39 47.64
N GLN A 113 -8.02 -11.15 47.83
CA GLN A 113 -9.27 -10.65 47.28
C GLN A 113 -9.19 -10.58 45.75
N ILE A 114 -8.08 -10.11 45.19
CA ILE A 114 -7.85 -10.11 43.74
C ILE A 114 -7.79 -11.53 43.17
N ALA A 115 -7.12 -12.48 43.82
CA ALA A 115 -7.09 -13.87 43.36
C ALA A 115 -8.51 -14.49 43.26
N LYS A 116 -9.41 -14.16 44.20
CA LYS A 116 -10.83 -14.58 44.16
C LYS A 116 -11.62 -13.96 42.99
N LEU A 117 -11.19 -12.82 42.45
CA LEU A 117 -11.81 -12.22 41.26
C LEU A 117 -11.42 -12.95 39.97
N HIS A 118 -10.26 -13.60 39.91
CA HIS A 118 -9.69 -14.20 38.68
C HIS A 118 -9.90 -15.71 38.56
N THR A 119 -11.01 -16.23 39.08
CA THR A 119 -11.42 -17.63 38.82
C THR A 119 -11.85 -17.80 37.35
N LYS A 120 -11.66 -19.00 36.76
CA LYS A 120 -12.05 -19.25 35.35
C LYS A 120 -13.51 -18.86 35.05
N ALA A 121 -14.41 -19.08 36.00
CA ALA A 121 -15.83 -18.69 35.87
C ALA A 121 -16.01 -17.16 35.81
N ASN A 122 -15.27 -16.39 36.62
CA ASN A 122 -15.32 -14.93 36.58
C ASN A 122 -14.66 -14.35 35.32
N LEU A 123 -13.58 -14.96 34.83
CA LEU A 123 -12.93 -14.56 33.58
C LEU A 123 -13.86 -14.73 32.38
N ARG A 124 -14.56 -15.88 32.26
CA ARG A 124 -15.59 -16.09 31.23
C ARG A 124 -16.72 -15.09 31.38
N LYS A 125 -17.28 -14.95 32.60
CA LYS A 125 -18.35 -14.01 32.91
C LYS A 125 -18.02 -12.57 32.55
N PHE A 126 -16.76 -12.15 32.69
CA PHE A 126 -16.35 -10.80 32.30
C PHE A 126 -16.34 -10.63 30.77
N MET A 127 -15.92 -11.66 30.00
CA MET A 127 -16.08 -11.67 28.54
C MET A 127 -17.57 -11.64 28.14
N ASP A 128 -18.42 -12.44 28.80
CA ASP A 128 -19.88 -12.44 28.55
C ASP A 128 -20.49 -11.04 28.78
N LEU A 129 -20.07 -10.33 29.83
CA LEU A 129 -20.50 -8.96 30.12
C LEU A 129 -20.01 -7.95 29.07
N VAL A 130 -18.80 -8.15 28.51
CA VAL A 130 -18.27 -7.32 27.43
C VAL A 130 -19.03 -7.57 26.13
N GLN A 131 -19.27 -8.84 25.77
CA GLN A 131 -20.02 -9.24 24.57
C GLN A 131 -21.43 -8.64 24.53
N HIS A 132 -22.12 -8.61 25.68
CA HIS A 132 -23.48 -8.07 25.79
C HIS A 132 -23.52 -6.57 26.15
N ASN A 133 -22.42 -5.84 25.95
CA ASN A 133 -22.25 -4.40 26.19
C ASN A 133 -22.71 -3.91 27.58
N GLN A 134 -22.50 -4.69 28.64
CA GLN A 134 -23.04 -4.42 29.98
C GLN A 134 -22.14 -3.48 30.80
N VAL A 135 -21.94 -2.26 30.30
CA VAL A 135 -21.02 -1.22 30.78
C VAL A 135 -20.95 -1.12 32.31
N ASP A 136 -22.09 -0.94 33.00
CA ASP A 136 -22.14 -0.77 34.46
C ASP A 136 -21.58 -1.97 35.25
N LYS A 137 -21.76 -3.19 34.73
CA LYS A 137 -21.31 -4.42 35.41
C LYS A 137 -19.83 -4.66 35.16
N VAL A 138 -19.34 -4.31 33.96
CA VAL A 138 -17.91 -4.25 33.63
C VAL A 138 -17.21 -3.24 34.54
N ALA A 139 -17.74 -2.02 34.65
CA ALA A 139 -17.23 -0.99 35.56
C ALA A 139 -17.17 -1.46 37.01
N LYS A 140 -18.27 -2.01 37.56
CA LYS A 140 -18.33 -2.50 38.95
C LYS A 140 -17.39 -3.69 39.24
N MET A 141 -16.98 -4.47 38.24
CA MET A 141 -15.93 -5.48 38.41
C MET A 141 -14.52 -4.84 38.40
N LEU A 142 -14.29 -3.86 37.54
CA LEU A 142 -13.02 -3.11 37.47
C LEU A 142 -12.78 -2.24 38.72
N GLU A 143 -13.83 -1.65 39.29
CA GLU A 143 -13.78 -0.92 40.57
C GLU A 143 -13.34 -1.82 41.73
N ARG A 144 -13.80 -3.08 41.74
CA ARG A 144 -13.39 -4.10 42.73
C ARG A 144 -11.96 -4.60 42.56
N GLY A 145 -11.23 -4.14 41.55
CA GLY A 145 -9.83 -4.50 41.31
C GLY A 145 -9.60 -5.66 40.33
N PHE A 146 -10.62 -6.08 39.56
CA PHE A 146 -10.45 -7.06 38.47
C PHE A 146 -9.44 -6.55 37.42
N ASP A 147 -8.55 -7.42 36.93
CA ASP A 147 -7.53 -7.12 35.93
C ASP A 147 -8.05 -7.54 34.54
N PRO A 148 -8.29 -6.59 33.61
CA PRO A 148 -8.73 -6.91 32.25
C PRO A 148 -7.60 -7.38 31.32
N ASN A 149 -6.35 -7.50 31.80
CA ASN A 149 -5.19 -7.84 30.97
C ASN A 149 -4.89 -9.36 30.98
N TYR A 150 -5.81 -10.15 30.44
CA TYR A 150 -5.69 -11.61 30.31
C TYR A 150 -6.14 -12.08 28.92
N HIS A 151 -5.91 -13.36 28.62
CA HIS A 151 -6.51 -14.05 27.47
C HIS A 151 -7.64 -14.96 27.95
N ASP A 152 -8.80 -14.87 27.28
CA ASP A 152 -9.84 -15.88 27.39
C ASP A 152 -9.34 -17.26 26.94
N SER A 153 -9.82 -18.33 27.58
CA SER A 153 -9.30 -19.68 27.34
C SER A 153 -9.73 -20.30 26.02
N ASP A 154 -10.83 -19.81 25.44
CA ASP A 154 -11.52 -20.46 24.33
C ASP A 154 -11.19 -19.72 23.02
N THR A 155 -11.19 -18.38 23.05
CA THR A 155 -10.87 -17.50 21.91
C THR A 155 -9.42 -17.05 21.85
N GLY A 156 -8.72 -16.93 22.99
CA GLY A 156 -7.41 -16.29 23.07
C GLY A 156 -7.42 -14.77 22.93
N GLU A 157 -8.60 -14.15 22.86
CA GLU A 157 -8.76 -12.69 22.90
C GLU A 157 -8.61 -12.15 24.32
N SER A 158 -8.25 -10.88 24.46
CA SER A 158 -8.42 -10.12 25.69
C SER A 158 -9.77 -9.39 25.70
N PRO A 159 -10.30 -8.96 26.85
CA PRO A 159 -11.49 -8.10 26.91
C PRO A 159 -11.42 -6.86 25.99
N LEU A 160 -10.24 -6.25 25.83
CA LEU A 160 -10.06 -5.06 25.01
C LEU A 160 -9.99 -5.39 23.50
N THR A 161 -9.31 -6.47 23.12
CA THR A 161 -9.20 -6.91 21.71
C THR A 161 -10.52 -7.53 21.23
N PHE A 162 -11.24 -8.24 22.10
CA PHE A 162 -12.60 -8.72 21.83
C PHE A 162 -13.57 -7.55 21.63
N ALA A 163 -13.59 -6.57 22.55
CA ALA A 163 -14.43 -5.37 22.43
C ALA A 163 -14.17 -4.60 21.12
N ALA A 164 -12.95 -4.64 20.57
CA ALA A 164 -12.61 -3.97 19.32
C ALA A 164 -13.20 -4.61 18.05
N HIS A 165 -13.80 -5.80 18.15
CA HIS A 165 -14.60 -6.40 17.08
C HIS A 165 -16.10 -6.08 17.19
N LEU A 166 -16.57 -5.50 18.30
CA LEU A 166 -17.98 -5.28 18.58
C LEU A 166 -18.46 -3.91 18.10
N ASP A 167 -19.64 -3.87 17.48
CA ASP A 167 -20.29 -2.60 17.15
C ASP A 167 -20.67 -1.82 18.41
N ASN A 168 -20.53 -0.49 18.34
CA ASN A 168 -20.87 0.46 19.41
C ASN A 168 -20.15 0.24 20.77
N ALA A 169 -19.10 -0.58 20.84
CA ALA A 169 -18.35 -0.87 22.08
C ALA A 169 -17.41 0.25 22.56
N GLY A 170 -17.48 1.45 21.98
CA GLY A 170 -16.59 2.58 22.31
C GLY A 170 -16.64 2.98 23.79
N GLU A 171 -17.81 2.93 24.43
CA GLU A 171 -17.93 3.23 25.86
C GLU A 171 -17.34 2.11 26.74
N ILE A 172 -17.51 0.84 26.34
CA ILE A 172 -16.85 -0.29 26.99
C ILE A 172 -15.32 -0.16 26.94
N ILE A 173 -14.77 0.30 25.81
CA ILE A 173 -13.33 0.49 25.63
C ILE A 173 -12.79 1.61 26.52
N LYS A 174 -13.54 2.73 26.69
CA LYS A 174 -13.20 3.77 27.69
C LYS A 174 -13.21 3.21 29.10
N VAL A 175 -14.23 2.42 29.47
CA VAL A 175 -14.35 1.80 30.80
C VAL A 175 -13.25 0.77 31.06
N LEU A 176 -12.92 -0.09 30.10
CA LEU A 176 -11.80 -1.06 30.19
C LEU A 176 -10.47 -0.34 30.39
N LYS A 177 -10.16 0.67 29.56
CA LYS A 177 -8.95 1.49 29.66
C LYS A 177 -8.86 2.22 31.00
N ASN A 178 -9.94 2.84 31.45
CA ASN A 178 -9.97 3.53 32.75
C ASN A 178 -9.90 2.54 33.94
N GLY A 179 -10.39 1.32 33.75
CA GLY A 179 -10.20 0.18 34.65
C GLY A 179 -8.82 -0.48 34.57
N GLY A 180 -7.89 0.04 33.77
CA GLY A 180 -6.49 -0.40 33.73
C GLY A 180 -6.14 -1.43 32.66
N ALA A 181 -6.95 -1.58 31.61
CA ALA A 181 -6.54 -2.28 30.39
C ALA A 181 -5.46 -1.50 29.64
N HIS A 182 -4.37 -2.16 29.25
CA HIS A 182 -3.31 -1.54 28.43
C HIS A 182 -3.72 -1.55 26.96
N LEU A 183 -3.61 -0.39 26.29
CA LEU A 183 -4.00 -0.25 24.87
C LEU A 183 -3.09 -1.01 23.89
N ASP A 184 -1.92 -1.42 24.36
CA ASP A 184 -0.91 -2.20 23.62
C ASP A 184 -0.84 -3.68 24.05
N PHE A 185 -1.82 -4.13 24.85
CA PHE A 185 -2.03 -5.53 25.18
C PHE A 185 -2.50 -6.28 23.93
N ARG A 186 -1.90 -7.45 23.70
CA ARG A 186 -2.05 -8.24 22.48
C ARG A 186 -2.82 -9.52 22.77
N ALA A 187 -3.72 -9.91 21.86
CA ALA A 187 -4.35 -11.23 21.89
C ALA A 187 -3.33 -12.33 21.59
N LYS A 188 -3.75 -13.60 21.72
CA LYS A 188 -2.91 -14.78 21.51
C LYS A 188 -2.32 -14.91 20.09
N ASP A 189 -2.91 -14.24 19.09
CA ASP A 189 -2.38 -14.11 17.72
C ASP A 189 -1.30 -13.00 17.58
N GLY A 190 -1.10 -12.17 18.62
CA GLY A 190 -0.19 -11.05 18.66
C GLY A 190 -0.81 -9.69 18.31
N MET A 191 -2.10 -9.62 17.93
CA MET A 191 -2.76 -8.39 17.53
C MET A 191 -3.22 -7.55 18.73
N THR A 192 -2.97 -6.23 18.71
CA THR A 192 -3.58 -5.29 19.67
C THR A 192 -5.02 -4.94 19.27
N ALA A 193 -5.77 -4.33 20.18
CA ALA A 193 -7.15 -3.88 19.91
C ALA A 193 -7.25 -2.96 18.67
N LEU A 194 -6.22 -2.16 18.40
CA LEU A 194 -6.17 -1.27 17.24
C LEU A 194 -6.02 -2.04 15.91
N HIS A 195 -5.29 -3.16 15.90
CA HIS A 195 -5.25 -4.07 14.74
C HIS A 195 -6.61 -4.70 14.48
N LYS A 196 -7.29 -5.17 15.53
CA LYS A 196 -8.62 -5.78 15.42
C LYS A 196 -9.63 -4.79 14.85
N ALA A 197 -9.63 -3.54 15.33
CA ALA A 197 -10.48 -2.45 14.84
C ALA A 197 -10.20 -2.07 13.38
N ALA A 198 -8.93 -2.07 12.95
CA ALA A 198 -8.56 -1.85 11.56
C ALA A 198 -9.04 -3.00 10.66
N ARG A 199 -8.82 -4.25 11.09
CA ARG A 199 -9.22 -5.48 10.39
C ARG A 199 -10.75 -5.65 10.30
N SER A 200 -11.50 -5.17 11.29
CA SER A 200 -12.97 -5.12 11.28
C SER A 200 -13.56 -3.90 10.56
N LYS A 201 -12.71 -2.99 10.04
CA LYS A 201 -13.09 -1.75 9.36
C LYS A 201 -13.89 -0.77 10.24
N ASN A 202 -13.78 -0.92 11.56
CA ASN A 202 -14.60 -0.18 12.52
C ASN A 202 -13.95 1.16 12.92
N GLN A 203 -14.18 2.18 12.09
CA GLN A 203 -13.65 3.55 12.26
C GLN A 203 -14.02 4.19 13.61
N ILE A 204 -15.19 3.89 14.18
CA ILE A 204 -15.65 4.45 15.47
C ILE A 204 -14.78 3.92 16.62
N ILE A 205 -14.51 2.61 16.61
CA ILE A 205 -13.63 1.96 17.57
C ILE A 205 -12.17 2.40 17.36
N LEU A 206 -11.72 2.48 16.10
CA LEU A 206 -10.37 2.93 15.74
C LEU A 206 -10.13 4.37 16.25
N THR A 207 -11.09 5.28 16.02
CA THR A 207 -11.07 6.66 16.55
C THR A 207 -11.01 6.64 18.08
N THR A 208 -11.87 5.86 18.74
CA THR A 208 -11.95 5.80 20.21
C THR A 208 -10.62 5.34 20.82
N LEU A 209 -9.96 4.34 20.24
CA LEU A 209 -8.66 3.85 20.71
C LEU A 209 -7.55 4.89 20.51
N LEU A 210 -7.51 5.55 19.34
CA LEU A 210 -6.56 6.62 19.04
C LEU A 210 -6.73 7.85 19.95
N GLU A 211 -7.98 8.28 20.21
CA GLU A 211 -8.29 9.36 21.15
C GLU A 211 -7.94 9.02 22.61
N LEU A 212 -8.02 7.74 22.99
CA LEU A 212 -7.57 7.26 24.30
C LEU A 212 -6.05 7.16 24.43
N GLY A 213 -5.30 7.39 23.35
CA GLY A 213 -3.84 7.44 23.32
C GLY A 213 -3.16 6.18 22.78
N ALA A 214 -3.86 5.30 22.06
CA ALA A 214 -3.23 4.17 21.38
C ALA A 214 -2.25 4.66 20.27
N SER A 215 -1.14 3.95 20.08
CA SER A 215 -0.25 4.20 18.95
C SER A 215 -0.77 3.52 17.68
N PRO A 216 -0.89 4.21 16.53
CA PRO A 216 -1.14 3.59 15.23
C PRO A 216 0.01 2.68 14.78
N ASP A 217 1.18 2.80 15.41
CA ASP A 217 2.43 2.13 15.01
C ASP A 217 2.67 0.80 15.74
N TYR A 218 1.77 0.41 16.67
CA TYR A 218 1.91 -0.84 17.42
C TYR A 218 2.15 -2.02 16.47
N LYS A 219 3.15 -2.85 16.80
CA LYS A 219 3.56 -4.00 15.99
C LYS A 219 2.89 -5.29 16.49
N ASP A 220 2.34 -6.12 15.59
CA ASP A 220 1.82 -7.46 15.91
C ASP A 220 2.94 -8.52 16.08
N SER A 221 2.58 -9.80 16.06
CA SER A 221 3.50 -10.94 16.12
C SER A 221 4.43 -11.08 14.91
N ARG A 222 4.05 -10.51 13.75
CA ARG A 222 4.81 -10.52 12.49
C ARG A 222 5.52 -9.19 12.22
N GLY A 223 5.42 -8.22 13.14
CA GLY A 223 5.99 -6.89 12.99
C GLY A 223 5.13 -5.92 12.15
N LEU A 224 3.89 -6.28 11.82
CA LEU A 224 2.99 -5.48 10.99
C LEU A 224 2.23 -4.45 11.82
N THR A 225 1.70 -3.41 11.17
CA THR A 225 0.92 -2.32 11.81
C THR A 225 -0.58 -2.46 11.54
N PRO A 226 -1.45 -1.81 12.35
CA PRO A 226 -2.85 -1.57 12.01
C PRO A 226 -3.05 -0.95 10.62
N LEU A 227 -2.13 -0.10 10.16
CA LEU A 227 -2.16 0.47 8.81
C LEU A 227 -2.01 -0.64 7.76
N TYR A 228 -0.98 -1.48 7.87
CA TYR A 228 -0.76 -2.63 6.99
C TYR A 228 -1.99 -3.55 6.95
N HIS A 229 -2.58 -3.87 8.11
CA HIS A 229 -3.80 -4.68 8.19
C HIS A 229 -5.01 -3.99 7.56
N SER A 230 -5.17 -2.67 7.69
CA SER A 230 -6.26 -1.94 7.00
C SER A 230 -6.14 -2.07 5.48
N VAL A 231 -4.91 -2.00 4.94
CA VAL A 231 -4.62 -2.10 3.51
C VAL A 231 -4.77 -3.53 2.99
N VAL A 232 -4.44 -4.56 3.77
CA VAL A 232 -4.61 -5.98 3.38
C VAL A 232 -6.09 -6.40 3.33
N VAL A 233 -6.97 -5.79 4.12
CA VAL A 233 -8.43 -6.11 4.11
C VAL A 233 -9.24 -5.14 3.24
N GLY A 234 -8.72 -3.94 2.97
CA GLY A 234 -9.26 -2.95 2.03
C GLY A 234 -10.70 -2.53 2.31
N GLY A 235 -11.46 -2.24 1.25
CA GLY A 235 -12.84 -1.75 1.33
C GLY A 235 -12.90 -0.23 1.46
N ASP A 236 -13.62 0.28 2.47
CA ASP A 236 -13.70 1.72 2.72
C ASP A 236 -12.37 2.27 3.28
N PRO A 237 -11.78 3.31 2.67
CA PRO A 237 -10.45 3.79 3.02
C PRO A 237 -10.38 4.57 4.34
N GLY A 238 -11.50 4.93 4.97
CA GLY A 238 -11.50 5.81 6.15
C GLY A 238 -10.75 5.25 7.36
N CYS A 239 -10.53 3.93 7.47
CA CYS A 239 -9.62 3.36 8.47
C CYS A 239 -8.14 3.65 8.18
N CYS A 240 -7.75 3.61 6.90
CA CYS A 240 -6.40 3.94 6.44
C CYS A 240 -6.14 5.45 6.60
N GLU A 241 -7.06 6.29 6.11
CA GLU A 241 -7.02 7.75 6.22
C GLU A 241 -6.90 8.20 7.69
N LEU A 242 -7.73 7.64 8.59
CA LEU A 242 -7.72 7.96 10.02
C LEU A 242 -6.40 7.60 10.71
N LEU A 243 -5.78 6.47 10.37
CA LEU A 243 -4.48 6.07 10.93
C LEU A 243 -3.37 7.02 10.46
N LEU A 244 -3.32 7.31 9.16
CA LEU A 244 -2.34 8.20 8.54
C LEU A 244 -2.41 9.62 9.12
N ASN A 245 -3.62 10.20 9.22
CA ASN A 245 -3.89 11.49 9.87
C ASN A 245 -3.44 11.50 11.35
N HIS A 246 -3.49 10.36 12.04
CA HIS A 246 -3.00 10.19 13.41
C HIS A 246 -1.49 9.93 13.55
N HIS A 247 -0.71 10.22 12.50
CA HIS A 247 0.75 10.01 12.41
C HIS A 247 1.13 8.53 12.48
N ALA A 248 0.47 7.67 11.68
CA ALA A 248 0.96 6.32 11.42
C ALA A 248 2.23 6.37 10.55
N SER A 249 3.23 5.55 10.89
CA SER A 249 4.38 5.28 10.02
C SER A 249 3.94 4.51 8.78
N VAL A 250 4.21 5.06 7.61
CA VAL A 250 4.17 4.37 6.31
C VAL A 250 5.43 3.50 6.12
N CYS A 251 5.44 2.66 5.08
CA CYS A 251 6.55 1.78 4.71
C CYS A 251 6.86 0.69 5.74
N CYS A 252 5.83 0.15 6.41
CA CYS A 252 5.95 -1.09 7.15
C CYS A 252 5.95 -2.28 6.18
N GLN A 253 7.02 -3.08 6.21
CA GLN A 253 7.16 -4.27 5.37
C GLN A 253 6.88 -5.57 6.13
N ASP A 254 6.44 -6.61 5.40
CA ASP A 254 6.38 -7.99 5.90
C ASP A 254 7.67 -8.80 5.68
N GLU A 255 7.64 -10.08 6.05
CA GLU A 255 8.75 -11.04 5.96
C GLU A 255 9.29 -11.22 4.53
N ASN A 256 8.51 -10.88 3.50
CA ASN A 256 8.90 -10.92 2.08
C ASN A 256 9.31 -9.53 1.55
N GLY A 257 9.42 -8.52 2.42
CA GLY A 257 9.70 -7.13 2.05
C GLY A 257 8.52 -6.40 1.39
N TRP A 258 7.30 -6.93 1.44
CA TRP A 258 6.14 -6.25 0.84
C TRP A 258 5.71 -5.11 1.75
N HIS A 259 5.73 -3.88 1.25
CA HIS A 259 5.26 -2.69 1.95
C HIS A 259 3.74 -2.51 1.72
N GLU A 260 3.09 -1.57 2.41
CA GLU A 260 1.65 -1.33 2.26
C GLU A 260 1.26 -1.05 0.80
N VAL A 261 2.07 -0.28 0.07
CA VAL A 261 1.84 0.03 -1.34
C VAL A 261 1.82 -1.23 -2.21
N HIS A 262 2.63 -2.25 -1.92
CA HIS A 262 2.61 -3.52 -2.65
C HIS A 262 1.30 -4.28 -2.41
N GLN A 263 0.77 -4.31 -1.18
CA GLN A 263 -0.51 -4.98 -0.90
C GLN A 263 -1.69 -4.21 -1.51
N ALA A 264 -1.68 -2.87 -1.47
CA ALA A 264 -2.69 -2.06 -2.16
C ALA A 264 -2.67 -2.30 -3.68
N CYS A 265 -1.48 -2.43 -4.28
CA CYS A 265 -1.29 -2.75 -5.70
C CYS A 265 -1.62 -4.21 -6.06
N ARG A 266 -1.54 -5.14 -5.11
CA ARG A 266 -1.92 -6.55 -5.30
C ARG A 266 -3.43 -6.75 -5.34
N HIS A 267 -4.15 -6.06 -4.46
CA HIS A 267 -5.60 -6.24 -4.29
C HIS A 267 -6.44 -5.17 -5.01
N GLY A 268 -5.82 -4.28 -5.78
CA GLY A 268 -6.53 -3.25 -6.56
C GLY A 268 -7.13 -2.13 -5.70
N HIS A 269 -6.58 -1.88 -4.52
CA HIS A 269 -7.15 -0.95 -3.53
C HIS A 269 -6.69 0.49 -3.78
N VAL A 270 -7.09 1.02 -4.95
CA VAL A 270 -6.69 2.33 -5.50
C VAL A 270 -6.73 3.46 -4.48
N GLN A 271 -7.82 3.55 -3.70
CA GLN A 271 -8.02 4.61 -2.71
C GLN A 271 -7.02 4.49 -1.54
N HIS A 272 -6.74 3.26 -1.08
CA HIS A 272 -5.74 3.03 -0.04
C HIS A 272 -4.34 3.38 -0.54
N LEU A 273 -4.04 3.06 -1.82
CA LEU A 273 -2.81 3.49 -2.48
C LEU A 273 -2.71 5.02 -2.56
N GLU A 274 -3.75 5.73 -3.00
CA GLU A 274 -3.73 7.19 -3.07
C GLU A 274 -3.48 7.85 -1.70
N HIS A 275 -4.12 7.38 -0.63
CA HIS A 275 -3.82 7.88 0.73
C HIS A 275 -2.38 7.56 1.16
N LEU A 276 -1.88 6.33 0.94
CA LEU A 276 -0.49 5.97 1.27
C LEU A 276 0.52 6.88 0.57
N LEU A 277 0.35 7.11 -0.73
CA LEU A 277 1.25 7.95 -1.53
C LEU A 277 1.17 9.43 -1.11
N PHE A 278 -0.04 9.95 -0.84
CA PHE A 278 -0.23 11.33 -0.36
C PHE A 278 0.42 11.55 1.02
N TYR A 279 0.37 10.55 1.90
CA TYR A 279 1.05 10.56 3.19
C TYR A 279 2.53 10.12 3.12
N GLY A 280 3.12 10.08 1.93
CA GLY A 280 4.57 9.97 1.72
C GLY A 280 5.14 8.55 1.63
N ALA A 281 4.32 7.54 1.36
CA ALA A 281 4.82 6.18 1.10
C ALA A 281 5.62 6.10 -0.22
N ASP A 282 6.77 5.43 -0.18
CA ASP A 282 7.68 5.32 -1.33
C ASP A 282 7.12 4.40 -2.43
N MET A 283 7.04 4.92 -3.65
CA MET A 283 6.64 4.18 -4.87
C MET A 283 7.76 3.29 -5.42
N GLY A 284 9.01 3.66 -5.18
CA GLY A 284 10.22 2.97 -5.64
C GLY A 284 10.65 1.82 -4.73
N ALA A 285 10.07 1.70 -3.53
CA ALA A 285 10.37 0.66 -2.56
C ALA A 285 10.25 -0.74 -3.20
N GLN A 286 11.32 -1.53 -3.13
CA GLN A 286 11.41 -2.87 -3.72
C GLN A 286 11.23 -3.94 -2.66
N ASN A 287 10.45 -4.99 -2.96
CA ASN A 287 10.34 -6.17 -2.09
C ASN A 287 11.53 -7.14 -2.27
N ALA A 288 11.51 -8.29 -1.60
CA ALA A 288 12.60 -9.28 -1.65
C ALA A 288 12.90 -9.87 -3.06
N SER A 289 12.05 -9.61 -4.07
CA SER A 289 12.29 -9.98 -5.47
C SER A 289 12.75 -8.81 -6.35
N GLY A 290 12.95 -7.62 -5.79
CA GLY A 290 13.22 -6.38 -6.53
C GLY A 290 11.97 -5.76 -7.15
N ASN A 291 10.77 -6.31 -6.90
CA ASN A 291 9.54 -5.77 -7.49
C ASN A 291 9.10 -4.51 -6.72
N ALA A 292 8.98 -3.39 -7.43
CA ALA A 292 8.37 -2.16 -6.93
C ALA A 292 6.83 -2.21 -7.10
N ALA A 293 6.11 -1.24 -6.55
CA ALA A 293 4.64 -1.20 -6.58
C ALA A 293 4.05 -1.32 -8.01
N LEU A 294 4.72 -0.75 -9.02
CA LEU A 294 4.28 -0.82 -10.42
C LEU A 294 4.49 -2.22 -11.04
N HIS A 295 5.52 -2.97 -10.65
CA HIS A 295 5.67 -4.39 -11.03
C HIS A 295 4.52 -5.24 -10.47
N ILE A 296 4.05 -4.93 -9.25
CA ILE A 296 2.91 -5.65 -8.65
C ILE A 296 1.62 -5.34 -9.42
N CYS A 297 1.38 -4.08 -9.80
CA CYS A 297 0.24 -3.74 -10.67
C CYS A 297 0.31 -4.49 -12.01
N ALA A 298 1.49 -4.52 -12.63
CA ALA A 298 1.75 -5.22 -13.89
C ALA A 298 1.50 -6.73 -13.83
N LEU A 299 1.84 -7.37 -12.70
CA LEU A 299 1.64 -8.80 -12.47
C LEU A 299 0.16 -9.15 -12.23
N TYR A 300 -0.54 -8.38 -11.39
CA TYR A 300 -1.92 -8.67 -10.96
C TYR A 300 -3.01 -7.94 -11.79
N ASN A 301 -2.65 -7.38 -12.96
CA ASN A 301 -3.52 -6.62 -13.85
C ASN A 301 -4.33 -5.50 -13.15
N GLN A 302 -3.66 -4.63 -12.39
CA GLN A 302 -4.31 -3.57 -11.62
C GLN A 302 -4.17 -2.19 -12.28
N ASP A 303 -4.85 -2.00 -13.41
CA ASP A 303 -4.82 -0.77 -14.23
C ASP A 303 -5.02 0.52 -13.42
N ASN A 304 -6.01 0.54 -12.52
CA ASN A 304 -6.33 1.76 -11.77
C ASN A 304 -5.19 2.14 -10.81
N CYS A 305 -4.54 1.16 -10.16
CA CYS A 305 -3.38 1.40 -9.31
C CYS A 305 -2.15 1.84 -10.12
N ALA A 306 -1.93 1.23 -11.30
CA ALA A 306 -0.85 1.64 -12.20
C ALA A 306 -1.05 3.08 -12.72
N ARG A 307 -2.28 3.49 -13.05
CA ARG A 307 -2.60 4.88 -13.43
C ARG A 307 -2.24 5.87 -12.34
N VAL A 308 -2.57 5.56 -11.08
CA VAL A 308 -2.18 6.38 -9.93
C VAL A 308 -0.66 6.47 -9.83
N LEU A 309 0.06 5.35 -9.77
CA LEU A 309 1.52 5.33 -9.66
C LEU A 309 2.21 6.14 -10.76
N LEU A 310 1.84 5.91 -12.01
CA LEU A 310 2.41 6.60 -13.16
C LEU A 310 2.12 8.12 -13.10
N VAL A 311 0.88 8.53 -12.83
CA VAL A 311 0.54 9.95 -12.67
C VAL A 311 1.26 10.59 -11.48
N ARG A 312 1.63 9.86 -10.43
CA ARG A 312 2.48 10.41 -9.35
C ARG A 312 3.99 10.40 -9.67
N GLY A 313 4.40 9.86 -10.81
CA GLY A 313 5.80 9.82 -11.24
C GLY A 313 6.58 8.60 -10.75
N ALA A 314 5.92 7.46 -10.51
CA ALA A 314 6.61 6.20 -10.29
C ALA A 314 7.45 5.80 -11.52
N ASP A 315 8.71 5.40 -11.29
CA ASP A 315 9.58 4.91 -12.34
C ASP A 315 8.99 3.66 -13.02
N LYS A 316 8.96 3.67 -14.36
CA LYS A 316 8.46 2.60 -15.21
C LYS A 316 9.55 1.76 -15.89
N GLU A 317 10.81 2.19 -15.77
CA GLU A 317 12.00 1.52 -16.32
C GLU A 317 12.79 0.77 -15.22
N VAL A 318 12.52 1.04 -13.93
CA VAL A 318 13.03 0.32 -12.76
C VAL A 318 12.98 -1.20 -12.95
N LYS A 319 14.07 -1.89 -12.63
CA LYS A 319 14.21 -3.35 -12.84
C LYS A 319 14.16 -4.13 -11.53
N ASN A 320 13.46 -5.26 -11.57
CA ASN A 320 13.49 -6.25 -10.49
C ASN A 320 14.78 -7.09 -10.56
N TYR A 321 14.97 -8.02 -9.60
CA TYR A 321 16.19 -8.84 -9.56
C TYR A 321 16.31 -9.85 -10.72
N ASN A 322 15.22 -10.09 -11.47
CA ASN A 322 15.24 -10.83 -12.74
C ASN A 322 15.57 -9.92 -13.95
N SER A 323 16.00 -8.68 -13.72
CA SER A 323 16.25 -7.64 -14.74
C SER A 323 15.03 -7.22 -15.57
N GLN A 324 13.81 -7.51 -15.11
CA GLN A 324 12.56 -7.18 -15.79
C GLN A 324 12.02 -5.81 -15.33
N SER A 325 11.55 -4.99 -16.26
CA SER A 325 10.76 -3.78 -15.96
C SER A 325 9.26 -4.10 -15.75
N PRO A 326 8.45 -3.20 -15.17
CA PRO A 326 7.00 -3.36 -15.07
C PRO A 326 6.32 -3.62 -16.42
N PHE A 327 6.80 -2.98 -17.50
CA PHE A 327 6.33 -3.27 -18.86
C PHE A 327 6.56 -4.74 -19.24
N GLN A 328 7.76 -5.26 -19.01
CA GLN A 328 8.08 -6.66 -19.34
C GLN A 328 7.29 -7.65 -18.48
N VAL A 329 7.11 -7.36 -17.19
CA VAL A 329 6.25 -8.18 -16.30
C VAL A 329 4.79 -8.19 -16.79
N ALA A 330 4.26 -7.06 -17.25
CA ALA A 330 2.90 -7.00 -17.81
C ALA A 330 2.78 -7.85 -19.09
N ILE A 331 3.78 -7.85 -19.98
CA ILE A 331 3.80 -8.71 -21.18
C ILE A 331 3.87 -10.20 -20.80
N ILE A 332 4.76 -10.58 -19.88
CA ILE A 332 4.92 -11.98 -19.43
C ILE A 332 3.64 -12.49 -18.75
N ALA A 333 2.91 -11.62 -18.03
CA ALA A 333 1.63 -11.95 -17.41
C ALA A 333 0.42 -11.93 -18.39
N GLY A 334 0.62 -11.57 -19.66
CA GLY A 334 -0.46 -11.44 -20.67
C GLY A 334 -1.33 -10.18 -20.53
N ASN A 335 -0.91 -9.23 -19.67
CA ASN A 335 -1.63 -8.01 -19.33
C ASN A 335 -1.35 -6.89 -20.36
N PHE A 336 -1.64 -7.17 -21.64
CA PHE A 336 -1.24 -6.33 -22.78
C PHE A 336 -1.77 -4.89 -22.75
N GLU A 337 -2.98 -4.67 -22.25
CA GLU A 337 -3.59 -3.33 -22.18
C GLU A 337 -2.90 -2.46 -21.11
N LEU A 338 -2.49 -3.08 -19.99
CA LEU A 338 -1.67 -2.46 -18.97
C LEU A 338 -0.21 -2.27 -19.42
N ALA A 339 0.34 -3.20 -20.21
CA ALA A 339 1.65 -3.01 -20.84
C ALA A 339 1.65 -1.81 -21.82
N GLU A 340 0.61 -1.68 -22.64
CA GLU A 340 0.40 -0.54 -23.54
C GLU A 340 0.26 0.79 -22.76
N LEU A 341 -0.45 0.77 -21.62
CA LEU A 341 -0.60 1.90 -20.69
C LEU A 341 0.76 2.34 -20.11
N ILE A 342 1.54 1.41 -19.54
CA ILE A 342 2.86 1.69 -18.96
C ILE A 342 3.81 2.24 -20.02
N LYS A 343 3.89 1.59 -21.20
CA LYS A 343 4.77 2.00 -22.30
C LYS A 343 4.47 3.42 -22.77
N ASN A 344 3.19 3.73 -23.02
CA ASN A 344 2.76 4.99 -23.63
C ASN A 344 2.67 6.18 -22.64
N HIS A 345 2.76 5.96 -21.33
CA HIS A 345 2.77 7.05 -20.35
C HIS A 345 4.02 7.93 -20.49
N LYS A 346 3.86 9.25 -20.39
CA LYS A 346 4.91 10.26 -20.58
C LYS A 346 5.19 11.02 -19.29
N GLU A 347 6.42 11.48 -19.11
CA GLU A 347 6.82 12.37 -18.01
C GLU A 347 5.98 13.66 -17.97
N SER A 348 5.50 14.14 -19.12
CA SER A 348 4.58 15.29 -19.22
C SER A 348 3.19 15.06 -18.62
N ASP A 349 2.81 13.81 -18.34
CA ASP A 349 1.53 13.45 -17.72
C ASP A 349 1.65 13.28 -16.18
N ILE A 350 2.83 13.52 -15.60
CA ILE A 350 3.08 13.43 -14.15
C ILE A 350 2.50 14.66 -13.43
N VAL A 351 1.77 14.40 -12.35
CA VAL A 351 1.16 15.39 -11.45
C VAL A 351 1.63 15.08 -10.00
N PRO A 352 2.71 15.72 -9.54
CA PRO A 352 3.20 15.54 -8.17
C PRO A 352 2.19 16.12 -7.16
N PHE A 353 2.23 15.62 -5.93
CA PHE A 353 1.42 16.19 -4.85
C PHE A 353 1.82 17.65 -4.59
N ARG A 354 0.86 18.57 -4.71
CA ARG A 354 1.04 20.01 -4.49
C ARG A 354 0.89 20.44 -3.02
N GLU A 355 0.25 19.59 -2.22
CA GLU A 355 -0.10 19.87 -0.82
C GLU A 355 0.56 18.85 0.10
N ALA A 356 0.85 19.27 1.33
CA ALA A 356 1.31 18.37 2.39
C ALA A 356 0.10 17.81 3.16
N PRO A 357 0.10 16.52 3.54
CA PRO A 357 -0.99 15.91 4.29
C PRO A 357 -1.29 16.63 5.61
N ALA A 358 -2.57 16.72 5.97
CA ALA A 358 -2.96 17.27 7.26
C ALA A 358 -2.86 16.21 8.36
N TYR A 359 -2.29 16.59 9.51
CA TYR A 359 -2.14 15.69 10.65
C TYR A 359 -2.91 16.17 11.89
N SER A 360 -3.43 15.20 12.64
CA SER A 360 -4.18 15.38 13.88
C SER A 360 -3.34 16.08 14.94
N LYS A 361 -3.65 17.37 15.18
CA LYS A 361 -2.96 18.25 16.16
C LYS A 361 -3.09 17.77 17.62
N ARG A 362 -3.84 16.70 17.89
CA ARG A 362 -3.99 16.09 19.22
C ARG A 362 -2.81 15.19 19.61
N ARG A 363 -2.08 14.63 18.63
CA ARG A 363 -0.84 13.87 18.87
C ARG A 363 0.34 14.79 18.59
N ARG A 364 1.30 14.88 19.53
CA ARG A 364 2.63 15.38 19.19
C ARG A 364 3.34 14.25 18.47
N GLY A 365 3.72 14.45 17.20
CA GLY A 365 4.54 13.50 16.47
C GLY A 365 5.92 13.31 17.11
N PRO A 366 6.68 12.28 16.70
CA PRO A 366 8.07 12.14 17.11
C PRO A 366 8.86 13.41 16.72
N SER A 367 9.79 13.82 17.59
CA SER A 367 10.55 15.07 17.41
C SER A 367 11.72 14.91 16.44
N SER A 368 11.45 14.43 15.22
CA SER A 368 12.40 14.46 14.09
C SER A 368 12.67 15.91 13.70
N GLY A 369 13.82 16.42 14.12
CA GLY A 369 14.25 17.81 13.93
C GLY A 369 14.73 18.14 12.52
N ASP A 370 13.92 17.86 11.49
CA ASP A 370 13.97 18.58 10.21
C ASP A 370 12.64 18.38 9.46
N ALA A 371 11.70 19.32 9.68
CA ALA A 371 10.68 19.60 8.67
C ALA A 371 11.36 20.52 7.63
N PRO A 372 11.35 20.18 6.32
CA PRO A 372 12.02 21.00 5.32
C PRO A 372 11.43 22.41 5.36
N ARG A 373 12.29 23.41 5.60
CA ARG A 373 11.82 24.80 5.74
C ARG A 373 11.11 25.23 4.46
N VAL A 374 9.88 25.71 4.61
CA VAL A 374 9.08 26.27 3.53
C VAL A 374 9.76 27.53 3.00
N LEU A 375 10.60 27.36 1.98
CA LEU A 375 11.09 28.45 1.13
C LEU A 375 10.18 28.57 -0.08
N LEU A 376 9.05 29.22 0.15
CA LEU A 376 8.09 29.57 -0.88
C LEU A 376 8.70 30.64 -1.81
N ARG A 377 9.06 30.29 -3.06
CA ARG A 377 8.96 31.18 -4.24
C ARG A 377 9.32 30.55 -5.60
N SER A 378 8.32 30.60 -6.49
CA SER A 378 8.39 31.06 -7.89
C SER A 378 9.43 30.49 -8.86
N ASN A 379 8.93 29.77 -9.87
CA ASN A 379 9.64 29.51 -11.12
C ASN A 379 9.97 30.81 -11.89
N SER A 380 11.12 30.87 -12.55
CA SER A 380 11.29 31.60 -13.82
C SER A 380 12.54 31.10 -14.59
N ASP A 381 12.25 30.39 -15.68
CA ASP A 381 12.95 30.33 -16.98
C ASP A 381 14.46 30.01 -17.17
N ASN A 382 14.67 29.23 -18.25
CA ASN A 382 15.80 29.24 -19.19
C ASN A 382 17.20 28.74 -18.76
N ASN A 383 17.35 27.41 -18.89
CA ASN A 383 18.25 26.79 -19.87
C ASN A 383 19.68 27.36 -20.03
N LEU A 384 20.66 26.67 -19.42
CA LEU A 384 22.06 26.67 -19.85
C LEU A 384 22.69 25.30 -19.57
N THR A 385 23.69 24.94 -20.37
CA THR A 385 24.30 23.59 -20.43
C THR A 385 25.68 23.52 -19.72
N VAL A 386 26.29 22.33 -19.75
CA VAL A 386 27.74 22.03 -19.52
C VAL A 386 28.18 21.62 -18.10
N SER A 387 28.30 20.30 -17.95
CA SER A 387 29.38 19.53 -17.28
C SER A 387 29.57 19.47 -15.74
N GLN A 388 29.70 18.21 -15.30
CA GLN A 388 30.67 17.61 -14.35
C GLN A 388 31.60 18.55 -13.53
N TYR A 389 31.73 18.27 -12.23
CA TYR A 389 33.00 17.82 -11.61
C TYR A 389 32.77 17.11 -10.26
N GLN A 390 33.83 16.57 -9.64
CA GLN A 390 33.76 15.65 -8.49
C GLN A 390 34.39 16.21 -7.19
N GLN A 391 33.91 15.67 -6.07
CA GLN A 391 34.68 15.21 -4.88
C GLN A 391 35.19 16.16 -3.76
N GLN A 392 35.27 15.54 -2.57
CA GLN A 392 36.07 15.82 -1.36
C GLN A 392 35.68 17.10 -0.56
N GLN A 393 35.31 17.02 0.73
CA GLN A 393 36.02 16.53 1.93
C GLN A 393 37.25 17.37 2.34
N HIS A 394 37.14 18.14 3.44
CA HIS A 394 37.89 17.96 4.70
C HIS A 394 37.73 19.17 5.66
N GLY A 395 37.91 18.93 6.97
CA GLY A 395 38.58 19.90 7.86
C GLY A 395 37.75 20.87 8.71
N SER A 396 37.47 20.48 9.96
CA SER A 396 37.49 21.38 11.13
C SER A 396 38.61 20.89 12.07
N PRO A 397 39.31 21.73 12.86
CA PRO A 397 38.78 22.12 14.19
C PRO A 397 39.26 23.50 14.75
N GLY A 398 38.80 23.86 15.96
CA GLY A 398 39.28 25.04 16.74
C GLY A 398 38.21 26.15 16.84
N ASN A 399 37.37 26.31 17.88
CA ASN A 399 37.48 26.13 19.33
C ASN A 399 38.35 27.19 20.06
N TRP A 400 37.73 28.29 20.51
CA TRP A 400 38.14 29.12 21.68
C TRP A 400 36.98 30.01 22.16
N ALA A 401 36.98 30.36 23.46
CA ALA A 401 36.03 31.25 24.17
C ALA A 401 36.64 31.59 25.55
N PRO A 402 36.05 32.47 26.40
CA PRO A 402 35.40 33.77 26.15
C PRO A 402 35.92 34.90 27.09
N HIS A 403 35.69 36.20 26.79
CA HIS A 403 35.72 37.24 27.85
C HIS A 403 34.84 38.49 27.63
N LEU A 404 34.92 39.43 28.59
CA LEU A 404 33.86 40.24 29.20
C LEU A 404 33.78 41.73 28.75
N GLN A 405 32.56 42.31 28.81
CA GLN A 405 32.22 43.71 29.20
C GLN A 405 32.62 44.87 28.22
N GLN A 406 32.07 46.11 28.25
CA GLN A 406 31.29 46.85 29.27
C GLN A 406 30.43 48.05 28.75
N HIS A 407 29.21 48.26 29.29
CA HIS A 407 28.35 49.49 29.29
C HIS A 407 27.89 50.11 27.94
N GLN A 408 26.82 50.93 27.79
CA GLN A 408 25.69 51.49 28.61
C GLN A 408 24.46 51.67 27.66
N HIS A 409 23.22 52.14 27.92
CA HIS A 409 22.47 52.91 28.96
C HIS A 409 21.05 52.26 29.15
N ALA A 410 20.26 52.48 30.22
CA ALA A 410 19.27 53.55 30.56
C ALA A 410 18.14 53.83 29.50
N GLN A 411 16.83 53.94 29.82
CA GLN A 411 16.07 53.82 31.10
C GLN A 411 14.51 53.77 30.90
N HIS A 412 13.76 53.03 31.76
CA HIS A 412 12.33 53.22 32.19
C HIS A 412 11.18 53.28 31.13
N GLN A 413 9.86 53.12 31.39
CA GLN A 413 8.94 52.50 32.41
C GLN A 413 7.55 52.36 31.67
N SER A 414 6.60 51.42 31.80
CA SER A 414 6.17 50.36 32.75
C SER A 414 5.07 50.72 33.78
N HIS A 415 4.22 49.72 34.13
CA HIS A 415 3.14 49.68 35.17
C HIS A 415 1.70 50.09 34.75
N ARG A 416 0.57 49.56 35.33
CA ARG A 416 0.26 48.30 36.07
C ARG A 416 -1.29 48.16 36.23
N ALA A 417 -1.81 46.95 36.44
CA ALA A 417 -3.25 46.67 36.69
C ALA A 417 -3.66 46.74 38.18
N PRO A 418 -4.98 46.65 38.50
CA PRO A 418 -5.44 45.78 39.60
C PRO A 418 -6.69 44.91 39.26
N GLN A 419 -7.28 44.24 40.27
CA GLN A 419 -8.29 43.16 40.18
C GLN A 419 -9.59 43.47 40.98
N GLN A 420 -10.55 42.52 40.93
CA GLN A 420 -11.76 42.35 41.79
C GLN A 420 -13.00 43.21 41.40
N GLY A 421 -14.26 42.75 41.56
CA GLY A 421 -14.77 41.40 41.87
C GLY A 421 -16.29 41.33 42.16
N HIS A 422 -16.96 40.24 41.73
CA HIS A 422 -18.33 39.78 42.06
C HIS A 422 -19.60 40.59 41.62
N SER A 423 -20.71 39.84 41.59
CA SER A 423 -22.15 40.26 41.63
C SER A 423 -22.92 40.55 40.33
N GLN A 424 -23.95 39.74 40.10
CA GLN A 424 -25.22 40.08 39.39
C GLN A 424 -26.18 40.82 40.36
N PRO A 425 -27.37 41.36 39.96
CA PRO A 425 -28.17 41.10 38.74
C PRO A 425 -28.72 42.38 38.04
N GLY A 426 -29.67 42.24 37.11
CA GLY A 426 -30.73 43.27 36.96
C GLY A 426 -30.99 43.91 35.57
N SER A 427 -31.43 43.12 34.59
CA SER A 427 -32.51 43.44 33.60
C SER A 427 -32.61 44.78 32.83
N SER A 428 -33.05 44.66 31.56
CA SER A 428 -33.67 45.68 30.67
C SER A 428 -32.73 46.69 29.97
N ALA A 429 -32.94 47.08 28.71
CA ALA A 429 -33.73 46.48 27.63
C ALA A 429 -33.31 47.00 26.24
N LEU A 430 -33.83 46.35 25.18
CA LEU A 430 -33.83 46.72 23.75
C LEU A 430 -32.52 46.59 22.95
N HIS A 431 -32.51 46.32 21.63
CA HIS A 431 -33.31 45.39 20.81
C HIS A 431 -32.72 45.32 19.38
N ARG A 432 -32.27 44.16 18.86
CA ARG A 432 -32.43 43.72 17.44
C ARG A 432 -31.89 42.30 17.16
N SER A 433 -32.71 41.30 17.45
CA SER A 433 -32.92 40.03 16.70
C SER A 433 -31.77 39.39 15.86
N LEU A 434 -31.47 38.11 16.16
CA LEU A 434 -31.55 37.01 15.17
C LEU A 434 -31.54 35.62 15.86
N SER A 435 -32.55 34.80 15.58
CA SER A 435 -32.78 33.43 16.12
C SER A 435 -33.77 32.69 15.18
N PRO A 436 -34.01 31.36 15.29
CA PRO A 436 -33.33 30.33 16.09
C PRO A 436 -32.86 29.09 15.27
N HIS A 437 -32.26 28.10 15.95
CA HIS A 437 -32.19 26.71 15.47
C HIS A 437 -33.58 26.03 15.49
N PRO A 438 -33.72 24.90 14.77
CA PRO A 438 -34.35 23.72 15.36
C PRO A 438 -33.44 22.47 15.30
N SER A 439 -33.75 21.47 16.12
CA SER A 439 -33.00 20.22 16.22
C SER A 439 -33.90 18.99 16.39
N SER A 440 -33.50 17.87 15.77
CA SER A 440 -34.11 16.53 15.86
C SER A 440 -35.51 16.35 15.24
N ARG A 441 -35.58 15.55 14.16
CA ARG A 441 -35.88 14.10 14.23
C ARG A 441 -35.33 13.44 12.95
N GLY A 442 -35.13 12.14 12.98
CA GLY A 442 -34.44 11.41 11.91
C GLY A 442 -35.38 10.52 11.09
N GLU A 443 -34.99 10.26 9.86
CA GLU A 443 -35.50 9.16 9.04
C GLU A 443 -34.39 8.69 8.08
N ALA A 444 -34.43 7.43 7.66
CA ALA A 444 -33.30 6.78 6.99
C ALA A 444 -33.47 6.72 5.46
N VAL A 445 -32.67 7.49 4.72
CA VAL A 445 -32.45 7.29 3.28
C VAL A 445 -30.95 7.31 3.00
N GLY A 446 -30.42 6.19 2.50
CA GLY A 446 -28.97 6.01 2.30
C GLY A 446 -28.42 6.73 1.08
N THR A 447 -28.07 8.02 1.22
CA THR A 447 -27.27 8.72 0.20
C THR A 447 -25.83 8.20 0.23
N ARG A 448 -25.48 7.29 -0.69
CA ARG A 448 -24.11 6.75 -0.82
C ARG A 448 -23.11 7.89 -1.01
N ARG A 449 -22.11 7.99 -0.13
CA ARG A 449 -20.98 8.93 -0.26
C ARG A 449 -20.14 8.58 -1.49
N LYS A 450 -20.41 9.19 -2.65
CA LYS A 450 -19.61 9.07 -3.88
C LYS A 450 -18.23 9.79 -3.81
N LEU A 451 -17.61 9.94 -2.64
CA LEU A 451 -16.42 10.80 -2.47
C LEU A 451 -15.17 10.34 -3.23
N TYR A 452 -15.10 9.06 -3.64
CA TYR A 452 -13.85 8.42 -4.06
C TYR A 452 -13.96 7.61 -5.37
N SER A 453 -14.85 7.94 -6.33
CA SER A 453 -14.90 7.22 -7.63
C SER A 453 -13.92 7.74 -8.68
N ALA A 454 -13.22 8.85 -8.40
CA ALA A 454 -12.32 9.51 -9.32
C ALA A 454 -10.92 8.88 -9.39
N VAL A 455 -10.79 7.80 -10.17
CA VAL A 455 -9.48 7.31 -10.61
C VAL A 455 -8.87 8.31 -11.62
N PRO A 456 -7.58 8.69 -11.48
CA PRO A 456 -6.90 9.56 -12.43
C PRO A 456 -7.04 9.11 -13.89
N GLY A 457 -7.42 10.04 -14.76
CA GLY A 457 -7.67 9.78 -16.19
C GLY A 457 -9.10 9.35 -16.56
N ARG A 458 -10.03 9.24 -15.60
CA ARG A 458 -11.47 9.18 -15.91
C ARG A 458 -12.02 10.57 -16.28
N HIS A 459 -13.10 10.57 -17.07
CA HIS A 459 -13.76 11.78 -17.56
C HIS A 459 -15.07 12.04 -16.80
N PHE A 460 -15.21 13.26 -16.31
CA PHE A 460 -16.36 13.74 -15.56
C PHE A 460 -17.05 14.87 -16.31
N VAL A 461 -18.34 15.10 -16.03
CA VAL A 461 -19.09 16.27 -16.49
C VAL A 461 -19.45 17.14 -15.29
N VAL A 462 -19.29 18.46 -15.44
CA VAL A 462 -19.73 19.43 -14.43
C VAL A 462 -21.26 19.44 -14.39
N VAL A 463 -21.85 18.98 -13.28
CA VAL A 463 -23.32 19.02 -13.06
C VAL A 463 -23.77 20.30 -12.37
N ARG A 464 -22.86 20.98 -11.65
CA ARG A 464 -23.07 22.25 -10.95
C ARG A 464 -21.89 23.18 -11.24
N SER A 465 -22.16 24.39 -11.73
CA SER A 465 -21.10 25.38 -11.92
C SER A 465 -20.47 25.76 -10.57
N TYR A 466 -19.17 26.02 -10.57
CA TYR A 466 -18.39 26.45 -9.42
C TYR A 466 -17.54 27.66 -9.80
N THR A 467 -17.30 28.55 -8.84
CA THR A 467 -16.44 29.73 -8.99
C THR A 467 -15.38 29.67 -7.91
N ALA A 468 -14.12 29.82 -8.30
CA ALA A 468 -12.98 29.77 -7.40
C ALA A 468 -13.10 30.81 -6.28
N GLN A 469 -12.83 30.38 -5.05
CA GLN A 469 -12.91 31.12 -3.79
C GLN A 469 -11.52 31.25 -3.12
N ALA A 470 -10.60 30.33 -3.43
CA ALA A 470 -9.22 30.31 -2.94
C ALA A 470 -8.19 30.26 -4.09
N GLU A 471 -6.93 30.52 -3.75
CA GLU A 471 -5.80 30.42 -4.68
C GLU A 471 -5.53 28.95 -5.05
N GLY A 472 -5.43 28.64 -6.35
CA GLY A 472 -5.25 27.27 -6.85
C GLY A 472 -6.55 26.53 -7.22
N GLU A 473 -7.73 27.10 -6.95
CA GLU A 473 -9.02 26.59 -7.43
C GLU A 473 -9.31 27.04 -8.88
N ILE A 474 -10.14 26.27 -9.60
CA ILE A 474 -10.54 26.57 -10.99
C ILE A 474 -12.06 26.77 -11.13
N ASN A 475 -12.44 27.65 -12.06
CA ASN A 475 -13.84 27.88 -12.41
C ASN A 475 -14.39 26.72 -13.24
N LEU A 476 -15.52 26.15 -12.82
CA LEU A 476 -16.23 25.08 -13.53
C LEU A 476 -17.57 25.60 -14.06
N TYR A 477 -17.90 25.30 -15.32
CA TYR A 477 -19.20 25.66 -15.90
C TYR A 477 -20.00 24.39 -16.20
N LYS A 478 -21.27 24.35 -15.78
CA LYS A 478 -22.15 23.21 -15.99
C LYS A 478 -22.17 22.76 -17.46
N GLY A 479 -21.84 21.49 -17.69
CA GLY A 479 -21.69 20.88 -19.01
C GLY A 479 -20.24 20.69 -19.48
N ASP A 480 -19.25 21.31 -18.83
CA ASP A 480 -17.84 21.11 -19.15
C ASP A 480 -17.40 19.64 -18.90
N ARG A 481 -16.50 19.12 -19.75
CA ARG A 481 -15.73 17.90 -19.45
C ARG A 481 -14.56 18.25 -18.54
N VAL A 482 -14.34 17.44 -17.50
CA VAL A 482 -13.21 17.55 -16.56
C VAL A 482 -12.41 16.24 -16.55
N LYS A 483 -11.09 16.33 -16.65
CA LYS A 483 -10.16 15.21 -16.40
C LYS A 483 -9.69 15.31 -14.95
N VAL A 484 -10.07 14.38 -14.08
CA VAL A 484 -9.55 14.34 -12.70
C VAL A 484 -8.11 13.81 -12.71
N LEU A 485 -7.26 14.45 -11.89
CA LEU A 485 -5.82 14.18 -11.75
C LEU A 485 -5.47 13.70 -10.34
N SER A 486 -6.11 14.27 -9.32
CA SER A 486 -5.93 13.89 -7.91
C SER A 486 -7.26 13.96 -7.15
N ILE A 487 -7.47 13.07 -6.18
CA ILE A 487 -8.35 13.35 -5.05
C ILE A 487 -7.55 14.21 -4.04
N GLY A 488 -8.21 15.12 -3.33
CA GLY A 488 -7.65 15.90 -2.21
C GLY A 488 -8.49 15.73 -0.94
N GLU A 489 -8.04 16.34 0.16
CA GLU A 489 -8.79 16.32 1.42
C GLU A 489 -10.04 17.22 1.38
N GLY A 490 -10.90 17.11 2.40
CA GLY A 490 -12.08 17.98 2.57
C GLY A 490 -13.20 17.83 1.52
N GLY A 491 -13.04 16.94 0.53
CA GLY A 491 -13.99 16.77 -0.57
C GLY A 491 -13.69 17.60 -1.82
N PHE A 492 -12.47 18.13 -1.95
CA PHE A 492 -11.98 18.74 -3.20
C PHE A 492 -11.22 17.72 -4.04
N TRP A 493 -11.32 17.84 -5.37
CA TRP A 493 -10.55 17.08 -6.35
C TRP A 493 -9.74 18.05 -7.21
N GLU A 494 -8.54 17.64 -7.63
CA GLU A 494 -7.73 18.37 -8.60
C GLU A 494 -8.01 17.82 -9.99
N GLY A 495 -8.19 18.70 -10.96
CA GLY A 495 -8.35 18.29 -12.34
C GLY A 495 -8.09 19.38 -13.35
N SER A 496 -8.19 18.99 -14.62
CA SER A 496 -8.06 19.86 -15.78
C SER A 496 -9.44 20.14 -16.39
N ALA A 497 -9.82 21.41 -16.45
CA ALA A 497 -11.01 21.90 -17.16
C ALA A 497 -10.63 23.14 -17.98
N ARG A 498 -11.09 23.23 -19.24
CA ARG A 498 -10.83 24.36 -20.16
C ARG A 498 -9.34 24.76 -20.33
N GLY A 499 -8.40 23.84 -20.07
CA GLY A 499 -6.96 24.11 -20.10
C GLY A 499 -6.37 24.71 -18.82
N GLN A 500 -7.19 24.94 -17.79
CA GLN A 500 -6.74 25.30 -16.44
C GLN A 500 -6.66 24.03 -15.58
N VAL A 501 -5.67 23.97 -14.67
CA VAL A 501 -5.44 22.83 -13.77
C VAL A 501 -5.41 23.29 -12.32
N GLY A 502 -6.33 22.78 -11.51
CA GLY A 502 -6.44 23.12 -10.09
C GLY A 502 -7.65 22.47 -9.41
N TRP A 503 -7.96 22.97 -8.22
CA TRP A 503 -8.94 22.38 -7.30
C TRP A 503 -10.40 22.77 -7.61
N PHE A 504 -11.32 21.87 -7.29
CA PHE A 504 -12.77 22.12 -7.28
C PHE A 504 -13.50 21.13 -6.35
N PRO A 505 -14.71 21.45 -5.84
CA PRO A 505 -15.49 20.52 -5.04
C PRO A 505 -15.94 19.29 -5.83
N ALA A 506 -15.76 18.10 -5.26
CA ALA A 506 -16.14 16.82 -5.86
C ALA A 506 -17.65 16.72 -6.17
N ASP A 507 -18.49 17.43 -5.41
CA ASP A 507 -19.95 17.42 -5.55
C ASP A 507 -20.49 18.27 -6.73
N CYS A 508 -19.58 18.95 -7.45
CA CYS A 508 -19.89 19.73 -8.63
C CYS A 508 -19.78 18.93 -9.94
N VAL A 509 -19.24 17.71 -9.89
CA VAL A 509 -19.01 16.83 -11.04
C VAL A 509 -19.68 15.45 -10.89
N GLU A 510 -20.09 14.84 -12.00
CA GLU A 510 -20.45 13.41 -12.04
C GLU A 510 -19.66 12.66 -13.10
N GLU A 511 -19.35 11.39 -12.82
CA GLU A 511 -18.62 10.50 -13.72
C GLU A 511 -19.45 10.25 -14.98
N ILE A 512 -18.85 10.47 -16.17
CA ILE A 512 -19.50 10.09 -17.42
C ILE A 512 -19.28 8.57 -17.57
N PRO A 513 -20.32 7.72 -17.45
CA PRO A 513 -20.13 6.29 -17.69
C PRO A 513 -19.66 6.10 -19.12
N ALA A 514 -18.52 5.42 -19.29
CA ALA A 514 -17.86 5.28 -20.58
C ALA A 514 -18.79 4.58 -21.58
N LYS A 515 -19.38 5.34 -22.51
CA LYS A 515 -20.06 4.76 -23.67
C LYS A 515 -19.02 3.98 -24.47
N ALA A 516 -19.28 2.71 -24.75
CA ALA A 516 -18.43 1.79 -25.52
C ALA A 516 -18.10 2.24 -26.97
N THR A 517 -18.51 3.46 -27.33
CA THR A 517 -18.18 4.15 -28.59
C THR A 517 -16.79 4.80 -28.55
N GLU A 518 -16.36 5.44 -27.45
CA GLU A 518 -15.05 6.11 -27.40
C GLU A 518 -13.87 5.12 -27.35
N GLU A 519 -14.09 3.88 -26.88
CA GLU A 519 -13.13 2.78 -27.05
C GLU A 519 -12.66 2.62 -28.51
N ARG A 520 -13.52 2.91 -29.48
CA ARG A 520 -13.31 2.56 -30.89
C ARG A 520 -12.17 3.36 -31.54
N ASN A 521 -11.85 4.54 -31.03
CA ASN A 521 -10.74 5.37 -31.54
C ASN A 521 -9.40 5.09 -30.84
N CYS A 522 -9.39 4.49 -29.65
CA CYS A 522 -8.16 3.96 -29.04
C CYS A 522 -7.71 2.62 -29.67
N LYS A 523 -8.38 2.12 -30.72
CA LYS A 523 -8.07 0.83 -31.37
C LYS A 523 -6.87 0.89 -32.34
N ARG A 524 -5.96 1.86 -32.17
CA ARG A 524 -4.56 1.75 -32.59
C ARG A 524 -3.74 0.93 -31.56
N LYS A 525 -4.29 -0.23 -31.16
CA LYS A 525 -3.63 -1.15 -30.23
C LYS A 525 -2.27 -1.55 -30.79
N LEU A 526 -1.20 -1.29 -30.04
CA LEU A 526 0.12 -1.89 -30.26
C LEU A 526 0.02 -3.43 -30.25
N PHE A 527 -0.85 -3.97 -29.40
CA PHE A 527 -1.17 -5.39 -29.33
C PHE A 527 -2.55 -5.66 -29.96
N ARG A 528 -2.60 -5.82 -31.30
CA ARG A 528 -3.75 -6.48 -31.93
C ARG A 528 -3.78 -7.92 -31.45
N HIS A 529 -4.89 -8.34 -30.83
CA HIS A 529 -5.08 -9.70 -30.31
C HIS A 529 -4.69 -10.76 -31.36
N TYR A 530 -3.57 -11.44 -31.11
CA TYR A 530 -3.23 -12.72 -31.70
C TYR A 530 -3.01 -13.69 -30.54
N THR A 531 -4.05 -14.44 -30.19
CA THR A 531 -3.94 -15.62 -29.34
C THR A 531 -3.24 -16.73 -30.13
N VAL A 532 -1.92 -16.62 -30.24
CA VAL A 532 -1.02 -17.72 -30.62
C VAL A 532 -0.23 -18.05 -29.34
N GLY A 533 -0.27 -19.30 -28.92
CA GLY A 533 0.11 -19.69 -27.56
C GLY A 533 1.60 -19.53 -27.25
N SER A 534 1.88 -18.99 -26.05
CA SER A 534 3.11 -19.11 -25.25
C SER A 534 4.19 -20.05 -25.84
N TYR A 535 5.21 -19.49 -26.50
CA TYR A 535 6.46 -20.19 -26.86
C TYR A 535 7.68 -19.27 -26.77
N ASP A 536 7.98 -18.80 -25.55
CA ASP A 536 9.29 -18.25 -25.16
C ASP A 536 9.99 -19.24 -24.22
N SER A 537 10.52 -20.32 -24.79
CA SER A 537 11.50 -21.21 -24.13
C SER A 537 12.76 -21.26 -24.97
N PHE A 538 13.83 -20.64 -24.48
CA PHE A 538 15.03 -20.30 -25.28
C PHE A 538 15.91 -21.51 -25.67
N ASP A 539 15.58 -22.72 -25.23
CA ASP A 539 16.29 -23.98 -25.54
C ASP A 539 15.59 -24.87 -26.60
N ALA A 540 14.51 -24.39 -27.24
CA ALA A 540 13.69 -25.18 -28.18
C ALA A 540 14.32 -25.42 -29.57
N SER A 541 15.65 -25.60 -29.66
CA SER A 541 16.40 -25.72 -30.92
C SER A 541 16.39 -27.11 -31.57
N SER A 542 15.73 -28.10 -30.97
CA SER A 542 15.98 -29.52 -31.28
C SER A 542 14.83 -30.27 -31.99
N ASP A 543 13.57 -29.87 -31.80
CA ASP A 543 12.40 -30.73 -32.12
C ASP A 543 11.54 -30.23 -33.31
N CYS A 544 11.96 -29.16 -33.99
CA CYS A 544 11.27 -28.62 -35.16
C CYS A 544 11.83 -29.22 -36.45
N VAL A 545 11.05 -30.07 -37.12
CA VAL A 545 11.32 -30.56 -38.48
C VAL A 545 10.84 -29.51 -39.47
N VAL A 546 11.77 -28.97 -40.25
CA VAL A 546 11.53 -27.90 -41.23
C VAL A 546 11.67 -28.49 -42.63
N ASP A 547 10.56 -28.54 -43.38
CA ASP A 547 10.48 -29.18 -44.69
C ASP A 547 10.14 -28.15 -45.79
N GLU A 548 11.08 -27.91 -46.72
CA GLU A 548 11.00 -26.86 -47.73
C GLU A 548 10.54 -27.41 -49.09
N LYS A 549 9.50 -26.79 -49.68
CA LYS A 549 8.91 -27.19 -50.96
C LYS A 549 8.87 -26.01 -51.92
N THR A 550 9.30 -26.23 -53.17
CA THR A 550 9.12 -25.26 -54.26
C THR A 550 8.12 -25.84 -55.26
N VAL A 551 7.04 -25.11 -55.55
CA VAL A 551 5.93 -25.59 -56.40
C VAL A 551 5.52 -24.58 -57.45
N VAL A 552 5.06 -25.07 -58.60
CA VAL A 552 4.45 -24.24 -59.66
C VAL A 552 2.96 -24.52 -59.70
N LEU A 553 2.15 -23.52 -59.36
CA LEU A 553 0.70 -23.57 -59.49
C LEU A 553 0.30 -23.01 -60.85
N GLN A 554 -0.63 -23.69 -61.53
CA GLN A 554 -1.23 -23.27 -62.80
C GLN A 554 -2.75 -23.34 -62.65
N LYS A 555 -3.44 -22.20 -62.73
CA LYS A 555 -4.90 -22.10 -62.64
C LYS A 555 -5.52 -21.80 -64.01
N LYS A 556 -6.82 -22.08 -64.15
CA LYS A 556 -7.64 -21.55 -65.27
C LYS A 556 -7.99 -20.08 -64.98
N GLU A 557 -8.44 -19.35 -66.01
CA GLU A 557 -8.72 -17.91 -65.91
C GLU A 557 -9.73 -17.56 -64.81
N ASN A 558 -10.85 -18.28 -64.75
CA ASN A 558 -11.95 -18.04 -63.80
C ASN A 558 -11.81 -18.79 -62.46
N GLU A 559 -10.70 -19.50 -62.23
CA GLU A 559 -10.45 -20.27 -61.00
C GLU A 559 -9.45 -19.55 -60.08
N GLY A 560 -9.46 -19.85 -58.78
CA GLY A 560 -8.41 -19.46 -57.84
C GLY A 560 -7.27 -20.48 -57.80
N PHE A 561 -6.19 -20.16 -57.08
CA PHE A 561 -5.12 -21.13 -56.81
C PHE A 561 -5.46 -22.15 -55.70
N GLY A 562 -6.61 -22.01 -55.03
CA GLY A 562 -7.08 -22.97 -54.02
C GLY A 562 -6.46 -22.81 -52.64
N PHE A 563 -6.16 -21.57 -52.21
CA PHE A 563 -5.62 -21.28 -50.88
C PHE A 563 -6.00 -19.89 -50.38
N VAL A 564 -6.02 -19.71 -49.05
CA VAL A 564 -6.15 -18.42 -48.35
C VAL A 564 -4.82 -18.06 -47.70
N LEU A 565 -4.30 -16.87 -48.03
CA LEU A 565 -3.08 -16.32 -47.43
C LEU A 565 -3.42 -15.47 -46.20
N ARG A 566 -2.66 -15.60 -45.11
CA ARG A 566 -2.75 -14.77 -43.91
C ARG A 566 -1.37 -14.37 -43.41
N GLY A 567 -1.26 -13.24 -42.71
CA GLY A 567 0.01 -12.76 -42.18
C GLY A 567 0.03 -11.28 -41.84
N ALA A 568 1.23 -10.75 -41.61
CA ALA A 568 1.44 -9.38 -41.13
C ALA A 568 1.03 -8.31 -42.16
N LYS A 569 0.13 -7.41 -41.77
CA LYS A 569 -0.49 -6.40 -42.64
C LYS A 569 0.25 -5.06 -42.65
N ALA A 570 1.58 -5.10 -42.70
CA ALA A 570 2.40 -3.92 -42.91
C ALA A 570 2.34 -3.46 -44.38
N ASP A 571 2.52 -2.16 -44.60
CA ASP A 571 2.55 -1.52 -45.93
C ASP A 571 3.97 -1.43 -46.52
N THR A 572 4.98 -1.60 -45.67
CA THR A 572 6.42 -1.70 -45.97
C THR A 572 6.97 -3.05 -45.46
N PRO A 573 8.15 -3.50 -45.92
CA PRO A 573 8.86 -4.61 -45.29
C PRO A 573 9.12 -4.35 -43.80
N ILE A 574 9.13 -5.40 -42.97
CA ILE A 574 9.40 -5.29 -41.53
C ILE A 574 10.85 -5.70 -41.27
N GLU A 575 11.77 -4.73 -41.28
CA GLU A 575 13.20 -4.99 -41.10
C GLU A 575 13.53 -5.64 -39.76
N GLU A 576 12.83 -5.24 -38.69
CA GLU A 576 12.95 -5.76 -37.32
C GLU A 576 12.56 -7.25 -37.19
N PHE A 577 11.85 -7.85 -38.16
CA PHE A 577 11.47 -9.25 -38.08
C PHE A 577 12.71 -10.16 -38.21
N THR A 578 12.94 -11.01 -37.21
CA THR A 578 13.98 -12.04 -37.22
C THR A 578 13.32 -13.42 -37.33
N PRO A 579 13.47 -14.14 -38.46
CA PRO A 579 12.90 -15.47 -38.63
C PRO A 579 13.42 -16.48 -37.60
N THR A 580 12.57 -17.41 -37.18
CA THR A 580 12.95 -18.54 -36.32
C THR A 580 12.51 -19.87 -36.93
N PRO A 581 13.07 -21.03 -36.55
CA PRO A 581 12.64 -22.33 -37.06
C PRO A 581 11.15 -22.64 -36.81
N ALA A 582 10.58 -22.08 -35.74
CA ALA A 582 9.16 -22.20 -35.39
C ALA A 582 8.26 -21.18 -36.11
N PHE A 583 8.83 -20.09 -36.63
CA PHE A 583 8.10 -19.02 -37.33
C PHE A 583 8.99 -18.38 -38.42
N PRO A 584 9.14 -19.03 -39.58
CA PRO A 584 10.15 -18.66 -40.58
C PRO A 584 9.76 -17.50 -41.50
N ALA A 585 8.49 -17.06 -41.55
CA ALA A 585 8.05 -15.94 -42.39
C ALA A 585 6.81 -15.21 -41.86
N LEU A 586 6.60 -13.97 -42.31
CA LEU A 586 5.46 -13.13 -41.94
C LEU A 586 4.11 -13.53 -42.58
N GLN A 587 4.12 -14.40 -43.59
CA GLN A 587 2.92 -14.86 -44.31
C GLN A 587 2.86 -16.39 -44.37
N TYR A 588 1.65 -16.96 -44.25
CA TYR A 588 1.40 -18.40 -44.24
C TYR A 588 0.03 -18.73 -44.86
N LEU A 589 -0.18 -19.99 -45.23
CA LEU A 589 -1.44 -20.51 -45.74
C LEU A 589 -2.42 -20.78 -44.58
N GLU A 590 -3.46 -19.96 -44.46
CA GLU A 590 -4.54 -20.11 -43.46
C GLU A 590 -5.49 -21.27 -43.80
N SER A 591 -5.70 -21.53 -45.09
CA SER A 591 -6.35 -22.74 -45.57
C SER A 591 -5.82 -23.09 -46.97
N VAL A 592 -5.86 -24.38 -47.29
CA VAL A 592 -5.69 -24.90 -48.65
C VAL A 592 -6.92 -25.73 -48.98
N ASP A 593 -7.55 -25.45 -50.11
CA ASP A 593 -8.81 -26.08 -50.52
C ASP A 593 -8.54 -27.52 -50.95
N GLU A 594 -9.15 -28.49 -50.28
CA GLU A 594 -8.88 -29.92 -50.49
C GLU A 594 -9.25 -30.33 -51.93
N GLY A 595 -8.30 -30.94 -52.63
CA GLY A 595 -8.41 -31.25 -54.06
C GLY A 595 -8.20 -30.06 -55.01
N GLY A 596 -8.01 -28.84 -54.52
CA GLY A 596 -7.69 -27.64 -55.32
C GLY A 596 -6.27 -27.61 -55.88
N VAL A 597 -5.95 -26.63 -56.73
CA VAL A 597 -4.65 -26.51 -57.43
C VAL A 597 -3.46 -26.53 -56.46
N ALA A 598 -3.52 -25.75 -55.38
CA ALA A 598 -2.52 -25.76 -54.31
C ALA A 598 -2.38 -27.12 -53.59
N TRP A 599 -3.50 -27.78 -53.29
CA TRP A 599 -3.50 -29.09 -52.63
C TRP A 599 -2.86 -30.17 -53.50
N GLN A 600 -3.20 -30.18 -54.80
CA GLN A 600 -2.63 -31.10 -55.79
C GLN A 600 -1.13 -30.87 -55.99
N ALA A 601 -0.67 -29.62 -55.89
CA ALA A 601 0.75 -29.26 -55.93
C ALA A 601 1.52 -29.60 -54.63
N GLY A 602 0.84 -30.10 -53.59
CA GLY A 602 1.46 -30.54 -52.33
C GLY A 602 1.47 -29.50 -51.19
N LEU A 603 0.86 -28.33 -51.38
CA LEU A 603 0.74 -27.31 -50.33
C LEU A 603 -0.28 -27.70 -49.27
N ARG A 604 -0.05 -27.31 -48.02
CA ARG A 604 -0.92 -27.61 -46.87
C ARG A 604 -1.17 -26.38 -46.00
N THR A 605 -2.28 -26.42 -45.25
CA THR A 605 -2.60 -25.42 -44.23
C THR A 605 -1.48 -25.35 -43.19
N GLY A 606 -0.98 -24.14 -42.92
CA GLY A 606 0.16 -23.89 -42.04
C GLY A 606 1.50 -23.67 -42.74
N ASP A 607 1.61 -23.93 -44.05
CA ASP A 607 2.83 -23.66 -44.82
C ASP A 607 3.16 -22.16 -44.84
N PHE A 608 4.40 -21.80 -44.49
CA PHE A 608 4.93 -20.43 -44.52
C PHE A 608 5.46 -20.07 -45.91
N LEU A 609 5.17 -18.88 -46.42
CA LEU A 609 5.70 -18.42 -47.71
C LEU A 609 7.09 -17.78 -47.55
N ILE A 610 8.08 -18.36 -48.24
CA ILE A 610 9.47 -17.88 -48.27
C ILE A 610 9.73 -17.05 -49.53
N GLU A 611 9.24 -17.51 -50.70
CA GLU A 611 9.39 -16.81 -51.98
C GLU A 611 8.10 -16.87 -52.81
N VAL A 612 7.87 -15.81 -53.61
CA VAL A 612 6.85 -15.75 -54.66
C VAL A 612 7.51 -15.27 -55.94
N ASN A 613 7.41 -16.05 -57.02
CA ASN A 613 8.00 -15.77 -58.33
C ASN A 613 9.50 -15.38 -58.27
N GLN A 614 10.28 -16.06 -57.41
CA GLN A 614 11.71 -15.83 -57.13
C GLN A 614 12.05 -14.57 -56.31
N GLU A 615 11.04 -13.79 -55.88
CA GLU A 615 11.24 -12.71 -54.90
C GLU A 615 11.02 -13.23 -53.46
N ASN A 616 11.94 -12.90 -52.55
CA ASN A 616 11.84 -13.27 -51.14
C ASN A 616 10.73 -12.49 -50.43
N VAL A 617 9.78 -13.19 -49.82
CA VAL A 617 8.62 -12.60 -49.12
C VAL A 617 8.66 -12.75 -47.60
N VAL A 618 9.76 -13.27 -47.04
CA VAL A 618 9.91 -13.57 -45.60
C VAL A 618 9.58 -12.38 -44.70
N LYS A 619 10.10 -11.19 -45.05
CA LYS A 619 9.88 -9.92 -44.34
C LYS A 619 8.80 -9.01 -44.97
N VAL A 620 8.07 -9.51 -45.97
CA VAL A 620 7.22 -8.69 -46.84
C VAL A 620 5.78 -8.59 -46.32
N GLY A 621 5.20 -7.39 -46.43
CA GLY A 621 3.86 -7.08 -45.96
C GLY A 621 2.75 -7.72 -46.80
N HIS A 622 1.67 -8.15 -46.14
CA HIS A 622 0.59 -8.94 -46.74
C HIS A 622 0.00 -8.36 -48.03
N ARG A 623 -0.18 -7.02 -48.09
CA ARG A 623 -0.69 -6.35 -49.29
C ARG A 623 0.27 -6.47 -50.48
N GLN A 624 1.57 -6.41 -50.23
CA GLN A 624 2.60 -6.54 -51.28
C GLN A 624 2.61 -7.99 -51.81
N VAL A 625 2.65 -8.99 -50.94
CA VAL A 625 2.62 -10.42 -51.34
C VAL A 625 1.35 -10.77 -52.13
N VAL A 626 0.17 -10.30 -51.69
CA VAL A 626 -1.09 -10.49 -52.45
C VAL A 626 -1.06 -9.82 -53.82
N ASN A 627 -0.41 -8.66 -53.96
CA ASN A 627 -0.24 -8.00 -55.25
C ASN A 627 0.70 -8.78 -56.18
N MET A 628 1.82 -9.29 -55.66
CA MET A 628 2.77 -10.13 -56.42
C MET A 628 2.10 -11.41 -56.93
N ILE A 629 1.32 -12.08 -56.08
CA ILE A 629 0.54 -13.27 -56.45
C ILE A 629 -0.47 -12.95 -57.57
N ARG A 630 -1.14 -11.79 -57.50
CA ARG A 630 -2.09 -11.34 -58.53
C ARG A 630 -1.41 -10.95 -59.85
N GLN A 631 -0.21 -10.38 -59.80
CA GLN A 631 0.58 -10.02 -60.98
C GLN A 631 1.10 -11.25 -61.76
N GLY A 632 1.28 -12.40 -61.11
CA GLY A 632 1.55 -13.69 -61.78
C GLY A 632 0.40 -14.21 -62.67
N GLY A 633 -0.82 -13.66 -62.52
CA GLY A 633 -1.97 -14.03 -63.33
C GLY A 633 -2.39 -15.50 -63.15
N ASN A 634 -2.17 -16.32 -64.17
CA ASN A 634 -2.58 -17.73 -64.17
C ASN A 634 -1.48 -18.72 -63.74
N ARG A 635 -0.22 -18.27 -63.60
CA ARG A 635 0.92 -19.11 -63.19
C ARG A 635 1.62 -18.49 -61.98
N LEU A 636 1.92 -19.31 -60.98
CA LEU A 636 2.57 -18.86 -59.76
C LEU A 636 3.65 -19.86 -59.34
N LEU A 637 4.89 -19.42 -59.25
CA LEU A 637 5.97 -20.16 -58.59
C LEU A 637 6.00 -19.70 -57.13
N ILE A 638 5.95 -20.62 -56.16
CA ILE A 638 6.17 -20.28 -54.75
C ILE A 638 7.14 -21.26 -54.08
N LYS A 639 7.85 -20.75 -53.08
CA LYS A 639 8.67 -21.53 -52.16
C LYS A 639 8.05 -21.42 -50.77
N VAL A 640 7.77 -22.57 -50.16
CA VAL A 640 7.13 -22.64 -48.84
C VAL A 640 7.90 -23.55 -47.89
N VAL A 641 7.70 -23.33 -46.60
CA VAL A 641 8.26 -24.15 -45.52
C VAL A 641 7.12 -24.67 -44.64
N THR A 642 7.01 -25.99 -44.54
CA THR A 642 6.17 -26.67 -43.56
C THR A 642 6.97 -26.79 -42.25
N VAL A 643 6.42 -26.32 -41.14
CA VAL A 643 7.02 -26.49 -39.80
C VAL A 643 6.25 -27.57 -39.04
N SER A 644 6.90 -28.69 -38.79
CA SER A 644 6.38 -29.82 -38.02
C SER A 644 7.15 -29.95 -36.70
N ARG A 645 6.52 -30.53 -35.68
CA ARG A 645 7.20 -30.91 -34.43
C ARG A 645 7.26 -32.43 -34.33
N ASN A 646 8.40 -32.96 -33.91
CA ASN A 646 8.42 -34.33 -33.41
C ASN A 646 7.58 -34.40 -32.13
N LEU A 647 6.76 -35.44 -32.04
CA LEU A 647 6.05 -35.83 -30.83
C LEU A 647 6.46 -37.27 -30.55
N ASP A 648 6.87 -37.56 -29.31
CA ASP A 648 7.17 -38.94 -28.91
C ASP A 648 5.93 -39.83 -29.07
N PRO A 649 6.08 -41.06 -29.60
CA PRO A 649 4.95 -41.88 -30.02
C PRO A 649 4.08 -42.43 -28.88
N GLU A 650 4.47 -42.24 -27.61
CA GLU A 650 3.70 -42.75 -26.46
C GLU A 650 2.40 -41.95 -26.19
N ASP A 651 2.38 -40.63 -26.43
CA ASP A 651 1.22 -39.80 -26.06
C ASP A 651 0.05 -39.95 -27.05
N THR A 652 0.27 -40.57 -28.22
CA THR A 652 -0.79 -40.86 -29.21
C THR A 652 -1.79 -41.92 -28.72
N ALA A 653 -1.44 -42.69 -27.68
CA ALA A 653 -2.26 -43.80 -27.17
C ALA A 653 -3.45 -43.36 -26.29
N ARG A 654 -3.47 -42.12 -25.78
CA ARG A 654 -4.48 -41.66 -24.79
C ARG A 654 -5.64 -40.84 -25.34
N LYS A 655 -5.71 -40.61 -26.66
CA LYS A 655 -6.81 -39.86 -27.33
C LYS A 655 -7.59 -40.67 -28.37
N LYS A 656 -7.99 -41.90 -28.00
CA LYS A 656 -9.13 -42.61 -28.61
C LYS A 656 -10.04 -43.17 -27.51
N GLY A 657 -11.05 -42.38 -27.14
CA GLY A 657 -12.00 -42.73 -26.09
C GLY A 657 -13.22 -41.81 -26.09
N THR A 658 -14.26 -42.21 -26.83
CA THR A 658 -15.67 -41.78 -26.76
C THR A 658 -16.00 -40.29 -26.56
N GLU A 659 -16.58 -39.69 -27.60
CA GLU A 659 -17.50 -38.56 -27.45
C GLU A 659 -18.85 -39.05 -26.90
N THR A 660 -19.39 -38.38 -25.89
CA THR A 660 -20.83 -38.38 -25.55
C THR A 660 -21.21 -37.06 -24.86
N GLU A 661 -22.44 -36.59 -25.10
CA GLU A 661 -22.98 -35.37 -24.50
C GLU A 661 -23.37 -35.59 -23.04
N ASN A 662 -23.17 -34.59 -22.15
CA ASN A 662 -24.19 -34.05 -21.22
C ASN A 662 -23.64 -33.03 -20.20
N GLY A 663 -24.52 -32.10 -19.78
CA GLY A 663 -24.75 -31.76 -18.36
C GLY A 663 -23.65 -31.12 -17.50
N CYS A 664 -23.76 -29.79 -17.35
CA CYS A 664 -23.40 -28.90 -16.23
C CYS A 664 -22.80 -29.44 -14.89
N GLN A 665 -21.97 -28.55 -14.30
CA GLN A 665 -21.83 -28.25 -12.86
C GLN A 665 -20.83 -29.04 -11.99
N SER A 666 -20.17 -28.30 -11.08
CA SER A 666 -19.47 -28.76 -9.85
C SER A 666 -18.10 -29.46 -10.03
N CYS A 667 -17.13 -29.40 -9.10
CA CYS A 667 -16.90 -28.44 -7.99
C CYS A 667 -15.47 -28.55 -7.43
N LEU A 668 -14.91 -27.40 -7.00
CA LEU A 668 -14.10 -27.20 -5.78
C LEU A 668 -12.72 -27.89 -5.59
N ASP A 669 -12.03 -27.37 -4.57
CA ASP A 669 -10.95 -27.92 -3.74
C ASP A 669 -9.65 -28.42 -4.40
N MET A 670 -8.64 -27.55 -4.37
CA MET A 670 -7.48 -27.85 -3.52
C MET A 670 -7.12 -26.66 -2.64
N ASP A 671 -6.71 -26.96 -1.40
CA ASP A 671 -6.83 -26.07 -0.24
C ASP A 671 -5.46 -25.56 0.27
N SER A 672 -5.54 -24.53 1.11
CA SER A 672 -4.51 -23.90 1.91
C SER A 672 -3.50 -24.83 2.61
N ARG A 673 -2.28 -24.32 2.78
CA ARG A 673 -1.44 -24.61 3.95
C ARG A 673 -0.31 -23.58 4.12
N ILE A 674 -0.23 -23.07 5.36
CA ILE A 674 0.74 -22.10 5.92
C ILE A 674 0.54 -20.67 5.40
#